data_AF-A0A969QCD8-F1
#
_entry.id   AF-A0A969QCD8-F1
#
_cell.length_a   1.000
_cell.length_b   1.000
_cell.length_c   1.000
_cell.angle_alpha   90.00
_cell.angle_beta   90.00
_cell.angle_gamma   90.00
#
_symmetry.space_group_name_H-M   'P 1'
#
loop_
_entity.id
_entity.type
_entity.pdbx_description
1 polymer ?
#
loop_
_entity_poly.entity_id
_entity_poly.type
_entity_poly.pdbx_seq_one_letter_code
_entity_poly.pdbx_strand_id
1 'polypeptide(L)'
;MELSFWVCPAFFLLVGQSFDILILGLGVIILAVVFGLTAFIFIRLFISWWQGKIEENRNRNQKRDRSISINLISKQTRNISQQAQENRDDYVGNVFESDNPIAQVIQIPIICDDAAKLARFYKPIALWNGRSILPSDEQRQPYGAVFFEVTDAPKKYKNLIGKTAILKFSTNREVQFFVHAVTQDIHFTRQAQNSQKSGNIHPDRLNGLRNVGPLETLAGSRPEDSVTLMLRRPVIVINRINIDDRHELIIDREPVQITGQLCALVTILQRQSPEGDNFIVRHFNEISRQFDGLAEIICLPQLPADKNGVARFTNHLIERSPLNPHGWYIYGERDESGMFVVRAIEPRQVTQLIPDETHFGLLKCLDYLNNKNWKNTAAKKGTAKIVLLSPHESADHPPASFWQEGDTGIVIHCFGGIGGKKGEKIALGIVTGHFAFGIAKVVRDRFTGELRFDIEYKQVYAHNPDGIVAGSSKWQSYMGDLERGWLGDRPVCDIICKLDSVCRDYDFDGIKLSPLDELNQQLDIMMARYRSGDGTGASLVTPATSCVQDSSQAIYATIKKIAAEVESNPQIQDWLKANPTDAQTQRFDRLVALGNSLEKVLVPLGIVRPDWRKNAQLAGIDCNLKPSRFAPITHPIKALISYRTMLPRRTQDEIAKILLKQGEFLWVIRTNQVGGFDPDIEPIAPTGI
;
A
#
# COMPACT_ATOMS: atom_id res chain seq x y z
N MET A 1 -66.71 -28.38 -65.66
CA MET A 1 -67.81 -28.20 -64.69
C MET A 1 -67.17 -27.64 -63.42
N GLU A 2 -67.43 -26.35 -63.14
CA GLU A 2 -67.29 -25.54 -61.90
C GLU A 2 -65.97 -25.57 -61.08
N LEU A 3 -65.16 -24.49 -61.09
CA LEU A 3 -65.10 -23.31 -60.17
C LEU A 3 -64.84 -23.68 -58.68
N SER A 4 -63.96 -23.07 -57.85
CA SER A 4 -62.91 -22.03 -57.92
C SER A 4 -62.18 -21.90 -56.54
N PHE A 5 -61.08 -21.12 -56.51
CA PHE A 5 -60.46 -20.34 -55.39
C PHE A 5 -59.25 -20.83 -54.54
N TRP A 6 -58.08 -20.23 -54.85
CA TRP A 6 -57.07 -19.48 -54.03
C TRP A 6 -55.95 -20.12 -53.15
N VAL A 7 -54.70 -19.90 -53.60
CA VAL A 7 -53.48 -19.28 -52.96
C VAL A 7 -52.88 -19.84 -51.65
N CYS A 8 -51.68 -20.47 -51.72
CA CYS A 8 -50.34 -19.94 -51.29
C CYS A 8 -49.32 -21.10 -50.98
N PRO A 9 -48.02 -20.99 -51.34
CA PRO A 9 -47.01 -22.02 -51.07
C PRO A 9 -46.15 -21.72 -49.82
N ALA A 10 -45.93 -22.72 -48.96
CA ALA A 10 -44.94 -22.68 -47.89
C ALA A 10 -43.78 -23.64 -48.22
N PHE A 11 -42.68 -23.06 -48.69
CA PHE A 11 -41.34 -23.67 -48.70
C PHE A 11 -40.51 -22.97 -47.61
N PHE A 12 -39.60 -23.73 -46.98
CA PHE A 12 -38.68 -23.39 -45.87
C PHE A 12 -39.19 -23.66 -44.45
N LEU A 13 -38.71 -24.76 -43.86
CA LEU A 13 -38.23 -24.86 -42.48
C LEU A 13 -37.68 -26.28 -42.23
N LEU A 14 -36.36 -26.47 -42.38
CA LEU A 14 -35.58 -27.55 -41.73
C LEU A 14 -34.07 -27.40 -42.02
N VAL A 15 -33.47 -26.27 -41.61
CA VAL A 15 -32.02 -26.17 -41.40
C VAL A 15 -31.79 -25.22 -40.22
N GLY A 16 -31.33 -25.76 -39.09
CA GLY A 16 -31.01 -24.94 -37.92
C GLY A 16 -30.49 -25.70 -36.71
N GLN A 17 -30.86 -26.98 -36.53
CA GLN A 17 -30.43 -27.73 -35.32
C GLN A 17 -29.21 -28.64 -35.51
N SER A 18 -28.74 -28.89 -36.73
CA SER A 18 -27.64 -29.83 -36.98
C SER A 18 -26.24 -29.20 -37.01
N PHE A 19 -26.13 -27.87 -37.09
CA PHE A 19 -24.83 -27.19 -37.17
C PHE A 19 -24.21 -26.93 -35.78
N ASP A 20 -25.04 -26.57 -34.79
CA ASP A 20 -24.57 -26.34 -33.42
C ASP A 20 -24.10 -27.64 -32.74
N ILE A 21 -24.73 -28.77 -33.05
CA ILE A 21 -24.32 -30.09 -32.56
C ILE A 21 -22.99 -30.51 -33.19
N LEU A 22 -22.74 -30.14 -34.46
CA LEU A 22 -21.47 -30.39 -35.14
C LEU A 22 -20.34 -29.54 -34.54
N ILE A 23 -20.58 -28.26 -34.23
CA ILE A 23 -19.61 -27.36 -33.60
C ILE A 23 -19.29 -27.82 -32.17
N LEU A 24 -20.29 -28.24 -31.40
CA LEU A 24 -20.09 -28.82 -30.06
C LEU A 24 -19.30 -30.13 -30.11
N GLY A 25 -19.58 -31.00 -31.08
CA GLY A 25 -18.83 -32.25 -31.30
C GLY A 25 -17.36 -32.00 -31.64
N LEU A 26 -17.09 -31.08 -32.57
CA LEU A 26 -15.72 -30.68 -32.93
C LEU A 26 -14.99 -29.99 -31.76
N GLY A 27 -15.68 -29.15 -31.00
CA GLY A 27 -15.14 -28.51 -29.80
C GLY A 27 -14.70 -29.50 -28.73
N VAL A 28 -15.48 -30.55 -28.48
CA VAL A 28 -15.14 -31.61 -27.50
C VAL A 28 -13.95 -32.45 -27.99
N ILE A 29 -13.85 -32.74 -29.29
CA ILE A 29 -12.72 -33.48 -29.87
C ILE A 29 -11.43 -32.65 -29.77
N ILE A 30 -11.47 -31.36 -30.10
CA ILE A 30 -10.32 -30.46 -29.98
C ILE A 30 -9.90 -30.34 -28.51
N LEU A 31 -10.86 -30.22 -27.58
CA LEU A 31 -10.58 -30.16 -26.15
C LEU A 31 -9.91 -31.46 -25.66
N ALA A 32 -10.41 -32.63 -26.08
CA ALA A 32 -9.83 -33.93 -25.73
C ALA A 32 -8.40 -34.10 -26.28
N VAL A 33 -8.14 -33.65 -27.50
CA VAL A 33 -6.80 -33.67 -28.11
C VAL A 33 -5.85 -32.71 -27.40
N VAL A 34 -6.29 -31.49 -27.08
CA VAL A 34 -5.48 -30.52 -26.33
C VAL A 34 -5.17 -31.06 -24.93
N PHE A 35 -6.17 -31.55 -24.18
CA PHE A 35 -5.92 -32.15 -22.86
C PHE A 35 -5.03 -33.39 -22.92
N GLY A 36 -5.19 -34.23 -23.95
CA GLY A 36 -4.30 -35.37 -24.20
C GLY A 36 -2.85 -34.93 -24.45
N LEU A 37 -2.64 -33.87 -25.25
CA LEU A 37 -1.32 -33.32 -25.53
C LEU A 37 -0.67 -32.69 -24.29
N THR A 38 -1.44 -31.94 -23.50
CA THR A 38 -0.95 -31.31 -22.26
C THR A 38 -0.59 -32.36 -21.21
N ALA A 39 -1.41 -33.42 -21.07
CA ALA A 39 -1.13 -34.55 -20.19
C ALA A 39 0.12 -35.31 -20.63
N PHE A 40 0.29 -35.53 -21.94
CA PHE A 40 1.48 -36.17 -22.49
C PHE A 40 2.76 -35.36 -22.25
N ILE A 41 2.72 -34.02 -22.41
CA ILE A 41 3.84 -33.13 -22.11
C ILE A 41 4.18 -33.16 -20.61
N PHE A 42 3.17 -33.13 -19.73
CA PHE A 42 3.39 -33.23 -18.28
C PHE A 42 4.00 -34.57 -17.87
N ILE A 43 3.54 -35.69 -18.45
CA ILE A 43 4.11 -37.02 -18.21
C ILE A 43 5.56 -37.08 -18.71
N ARG A 44 5.86 -36.53 -19.89
CA ARG A 44 7.23 -36.42 -20.42
C ARG A 44 8.15 -35.62 -19.50
N LEU A 45 7.71 -34.44 -19.05
CA LEU A 45 8.49 -33.59 -18.13
C LEU A 45 8.68 -34.26 -16.76
N PHE A 46 7.66 -34.95 -16.26
CA PHE A 46 7.73 -35.70 -15.02
C PHE A 46 8.68 -36.89 -15.11
N ILE A 47 8.67 -37.64 -16.22
CA ILE A 47 9.61 -38.74 -16.48
C ILE A 47 11.04 -38.20 -16.60
N SER A 48 11.27 -37.11 -17.33
CA SER A 48 12.61 -36.49 -17.43
C SER A 48 13.11 -35.95 -16.09
N TRP A 49 12.24 -35.33 -15.29
CA TRP A 49 12.58 -34.89 -13.93
C TRP A 49 12.89 -36.08 -13.01
N TRP A 50 12.09 -37.16 -13.08
CA TRP A 50 12.32 -38.38 -12.31
C TRP A 50 13.65 -39.03 -12.70
N GLN A 51 13.94 -39.17 -14.00
CA GLN A 51 15.19 -39.71 -14.50
C GLN A 51 16.39 -38.88 -14.03
N GLY A 52 16.30 -37.54 -14.10
CA GLY A 52 17.32 -36.64 -13.56
C GLY A 52 17.54 -36.83 -12.05
N LYS A 53 16.46 -37.07 -11.28
CA LYS A 53 16.55 -37.33 -9.84
C LYS A 53 17.16 -38.71 -9.52
N ILE A 54 16.92 -39.72 -10.37
CA ILE A 54 17.59 -41.02 -10.27
C ILE A 54 19.09 -40.88 -10.56
N GLU A 55 19.48 -40.13 -11.60
CA GLU A 55 20.89 -39.85 -11.91
C GLU A 55 21.58 -39.03 -10.82
N GLU A 56 20.89 -38.05 -10.22
CA GLU A 56 21.42 -37.26 -9.12
C GLU A 56 21.66 -38.12 -7.86
N ASN A 57 20.76 -39.06 -7.58
CA ASN A 57 20.94 -40.04 -6.49
C ASN A 57 22.03 -41.08 -6.79
N ARG A 58 22.21 -41.48 -8.07
CA ARG A 58 23.31 -42.35 -8.49
C ARG A 58 24.66 -41.64 -8.36
N ASN A 59 24.73 -40.37 -8.73
CA ASN A 59 25.93 -39.52 -8.58
C ASN A 59 26.24 -39.16 -7.12
N ARG A 60 25.23 -39.03 -6.24
CA ARG A 60 25.44 -38.83 -4.80
C ARG A 60 25.97 -40.09 -4.11
N ASN A 61 25.55 -41.29 -4.53
CA ASN A 61 26.11 -42.54 -4.02
C ASN A 61 27.54 -42.78 -4.56
N GLN A 62 27.83 -42.40 -5.80
CA GLN A 62 29.19 -42.51 -6.37
C GLN A 62 30.19 -41.46 -5.82
N LYS A 63 29.71 -40.30 -5.34
CA LYS A 63 30.52 -39.29 -4.62
C LYS A 63 30.79 -39.66 -3.15
N ARG A 64 29.98 -40.53 -2.55
CA ARG A 64 30.18 -41.02 -1.17
C ARG A 64 31.27 -42.09 -1.06
N ASP A 65 31.52 -42.83 -2.15
CA ASP A 65 32.62 -43.79 -2.26
C ASP A 65 33.97 -43.15 -2.69
N ARG A 66 33.98 -41.88 -3.13
CA ARG A 66 35.21 -41.15 -3.51
C ARG A 66 35.75 -40.19 -2.45
N SER A 67 35.00 -39.92 -1.37
CA SER A 67 35.47 -39.05 -0.27
C SER A 67 36.39 -39.76 0.75
N ILE A 68 36.76 -41.02 0.51
CA ILE A 68 37.74 -41.77 1.32
C ILE A 68 39.13 -41.77 0.67
N SER A 69 39.33 -41.07 -0.44
CA SER A 69 40.65 -40.99 -1.06
C SER A 69 41.02 -39.55 -1.42
N ILE A 70 42.00 -39.04 -0.66
CA ILE A 70 42.99 -38.02 -1.08
C ILE A 70 42.44 -36.58 -0.98
N ASN A 71 42.72 -35.76 0.04
CA ASN A 71 43.94 -35.57 0.83
C ASN A 71 45.21 -35.50 -0.03
N LEU A 72 45.25 -34.57 -0.99
CA LEU A 72 46.48 -34.02 -1.56
C LEU A 72 46.18 -32.75 -2.37
N ILE A 73 47.07 -31.77 -2.21
CA ILE A 73 47.27 -30.57 -3.03
C ILE A 73 46.52 -29.31 -2.55
N SER A 74 46.97 -28.86 -1.38
CA SER A 74 47.23 -27.45 -1.12
C SER A 74 48.42 -26.97 -1.98
N LYS A 75 48.18 -26.00 -2.87
CA LYS A 75 49.15 -25.03 -3.46
C LYS A 75 48.71 -24.63 -4.89
N GLN A 76 47.70 -23.76 -5.01
CA GLN A 76 47.59 -22.87 -6.18
C GLN A 76 46.50 -21.81 -5.95
N THR A 77 46.75 -20.84 -5.06
CA THR A 77 45.89 -19.64 -4.95
C THR A 77 46.67 -18.47 -4.36
N ARG A 78 47.69 -18.04 -5.12
CA ARG A 78 48.30 -16.72 -5.02
C ARG A 78 48.68 -16.36 -6.46
N ASN A 79 47.79 -15.65 -7.17
CA ASN A 79 48.05 -14.89 -8.41
C ASN A 79 46.76 -14.44 -9.15
N ILE A 80 45.57 -14.47 -8.53
CA ILE A 80 44.33 -13.96 -9.18
C ILE A 80 43.84 -12.64 -8.54
N SER A 81 44.52 -12.13 -7.51
CA SER A 81 44.06 -11.00 -6.69
C SER A 81 44.43 -9.61 -7.20
N GLN A 82 45.06 -9.46 -8.39
CA GLN A 82 45.49 -8.16 -8.91
C GLN A 82 44.84 -7.74 -10.24
N GLN A 83 43.99 -8.57 -10.83
CA GLN A 83 43.27 -8.25 -12.08
C GLN A 83 41.77 -7.96 -11.90
N ALA A 84 41.26 -7.99 -10.66
CA ALA A 84 39.86 -7.72 -10.34
C ALA A 84 39.59 -6.30 -9.84
N GLN A 85 40.63 -5.45 -9.74
CA GLN A 85 40.52 -4.11 -9.14
C GLN A 85 40.47 -2.98 -10.19
N GLU A 86 40.91 -3.21 -11.43
CA GLU A 86 40.88 -2.21 -12.51
C GLU A 86 39.55 -2.19 -13.32
N ASN A 87 38.69 -3.20 -13.19
CA ASN A 87 37.40 -3.25 -13.89
C ASN A 87 36.20 -2.71 -13.07
N ARG A 88 36.45 -2.10 -11.90
CA ARG A 88 35.38 -1.57 -11.02
C ARG A 88 35.12 -0.07 -11.20
N ASP A 89 36.09 0.68 -11.72
CA ASP A 89 35.98 2.14 -11.85
C ASP A 89 35.31 2.59 -13.16
N ASP A 90 35.25 1.71 -14.17
CA ASP A 90 34.77 2.06 -15.52
C ASP A 90 33.23 2.04 -15.69
N TYR A 91 32.50 1.47 -14.72
CA TYR A 91 31.03 1.37 -14.77
C TYR A 91 30.30 2.45 -13.94
N VAL A 92 31.02 3.22 -13.13
CA VAL A 92 30.44 4.28 -12.27
C VAL A 92 30.48 5.66 -12.95
N GLY A 93 31.43 5.89 -13.87
CA GLY A 93 31.63 7.19 -14.52
C GLY A 93 30.50 7.60 -15.49
N ASN A 94 29.80 6.66 -16.11
CA ASN A 94 28.92 6.98 -17.25
C ASN A 94 27.45 7.30 -16.92
N VAL A 95 27.06 7.41 -15.64
CA VAL A 95 25.65 7.69 -15.26
C VAL A 95 25.45 9.10 -14.69
N PHE A 96 26.49 9.81 -14.26
CA PHE A 96 26.34 11.12 -13.61
C PHE A 96 27.40 12.19 -13.95
N GLU A 97 28.11 12.08 -15.08
CA GLU A 97 29.01 13.15 -15.53
C GLU A 97 28.34 14.04 -16.58
N SER A 98 28.00 15.26 -16.17
CA SER A 98 27.93 16.40 -17.07
C SER A 98 28.94 17.44 -16.60
N ASP A 99 29.90 17.73 -17.48
CA ASP A 99 30.99 18.69 -17.30
C ASP A 99 30.52 20.05 -16.76
N ASN A 100 31.18 20.55 -15.71
CA ASN A 100 31.12 21.97 -15.37
C ASN A 100 32.47 22.46 -14.81
N PRO A 101 33.23 23.31 -15.52
CA PRO A 101 34.56 23.71 -15.11
C PRO A 101 34.52 25.08 -14.39
N ILE A 102 34.11 25.11 -13.12
CA ILE A 102 34.52 26.18 -12.18
C ILE A 102 34.66 25.56 -10.79
N ALA A 103 35.89 25.39 -10.32
CA ALA A 103 36.19 25.06 -8.93
C ALA A 103 35.75 26.23 -8.04
N GLN A 104 34.48 26.22 -7.62
CA GLN A 104 34.03 27.05 -6.50
C GLN A 104 34.73 26.53 -5.24
N VAL A 105 35.41 27.44 -4.53
CA VAL A 105 35.90 27.20 -3.17
C VAL A 105 34.70 26.76 -2.33
N ILE A 106 34.64 25.47 -1.98
CA ILE A 106 33.61 24.93 -1.10
C ILE A 106 33.85 25.56 0.27
N GLN A 107 33.13 26.63 0.58
CA GLN A 107 33.07 27.15 1.94
C GLN A 107 32.50 26.04 2.83
N ILE A 108 33.32 25.55 3.77
CA ILE A 108 32.88 24.60 4.78
C ILE A 108 31.72 25.27 5.53
N PRO A 109 30.51 24.69 5.53
CA PRO A 109 29.38 25.31 6.21
C PRO A 109 29.68 25.45 7.69
N ILE A 110 29.37 26.62 8.26
CA ILE A 110 29.43 26.84 9.71
C ILE A 110 28.33 25.98 10.34
N ILE A 111 28.73 24.94 11.07
CA ILE A 111 27.82 24.05 11.79
C ILE A 111 27.30 24.77 13.03
N CYS A 112 25.98 24.73 13.23
CA CYS A 112 25.33 25.26 14.41
C CYS A 112 25.13 24.13 15.43
N ASP A 113 25.75 24.26 16.60
CA ASP A 113 25.56 23.32 17.72
C ASP A 113 24.55 23.84 18.77
N ASP A 114 24.01 25.05 18.56
CA ASP A 114 23.02 25.67 19.45
C ASP A 114 21.62 25.05 19.23
N ALA A 115 21.26 24.12 20.11
CA ALA A 115 19.98 23.41 20.08
C ALA A 115 18.76 24.34 20.11
N ALA A 116 18.83 25.48 20.81
CA ALA A 116 17.72 26.43 20.88
C ALA A 116 17.48 27.12 19.53
N LYS A 117 18.57 27.47 18.81
CA LYS A 117 18.47 28.02 17.46
C LYS A 117 18.00 26.99 16.45
N LEU A 118 18.38 25.72 16.61
CA LEU A 118 17.97 24.63 15.72
C LEU A 118 16.50 24.23 15.93
N ALA A 119 15.99 24.32 17.16
CA ALA A 119 14.63 23.90 17.51
C ALA A 119 13.54 24.51 16.62
N ARG A 120 13.73 25.74 16.11
CA ARG A 120 12.75 26.41 15.22
C ARG A 120 12.56 25.73 13.87
N PHE A 121 13.53 24.93 13.42
CA PHE A 121 13.47 24.20 12.14
C PHE A 121 12.78 22.84 12.28
N TYR A 122 12.51 22.39 13.50
CA TYR A 122 11.82 21.13 13.77
C TYR A 122 10.38 21.39 14.20
N LYS A 123 9.43 20.66 13.60
CA LYS A 123 8.00 20.78 13.88
C LYS A 123 7.42 19.42 14.29
N PRO A 124 6.57 19.35 15.33
CA PRO A 124 5.94 18.09 15.74
C PRO A 124 5.06 17.53 14.63
N ILE A 125 5.08 16.22 14.39
CA ILE A 125 4.41 15.61 13.22
C ILE A 125 2.88 15.69 13.33
N ALA A 126 2.33 15.59 14.54
CA ALA A 126 0.90 15.69 14.79
C ALA A 126 0.61 16.24 16.19
N LEU A 127 -0.56 16.85 16.36
CA LEU A 127 -0.99 17.46 17.63
C LEU A 127 -1.07 16.47 18.79
N TRP A 128 -1.55 15.25 18.53
CA TRP A 128 -1.54 14.13 19.46
C TRP A 128 -0.76 13.02 18.81
N ASN A 129 0.38 12.69 19.39
CA ASN A 129 1.13 11.50 18.99
C ASN A 129 1.81 10.86 20.20
N GLY A 130 2.14 9.58 20.05
CA GLY A 130 2.65 8.80 21.15
C GLY A 130 2.79 7.33 20.82
N ARG A 131 3.31 6.58 21.78
CA ARG A 131 3.57 5.15 21.68
C ARG A 131 2.41 4.36 22.26
N SER A 132 1.92 3.39 21.49
CA SER A 132 0.88 2.46 21.94
C SER A 132 1.53 1.30 22.69
N ILE A 133 1.01 1.01 23.88
CA ILE A 133 1.54 -0.02 24.78
C ILE A 133 0.43 -1.01 25.09
N LEU A 134 0.65 -2.29 24.80
CA LEU A 134 -0.31 -3.35 25.10
C LEU A 134 -0.33 -3.61 26.63
N PRO A 135 -1.50 -3.54 27.30
CA PRO A 135 -1.61 -3.85 28.73
C PRO A 135 -1.29 -5.32 29.03
N SER A 136 -0.84 -5.63 30.26
CA SER A 136 -0.79 -7.02 30.74
C SER A 136 -2.21 -7.57 30.93
N ASP A 137 -2.35 -8.89 31.00
CA ASP A 137 -3.65 -9.56 31.13
C ASP A 137 -4.49 -9.04 32.31
N GLU A 138 -3.86 -8.72 33.44
CA GLU A 138 -4.53 -8.19 34.63
C GLU A 138 -4.96 -6.72 34.48
N GLN A 139 -4.34 -5.99 33.55
CA GLN A 139 -4.57 -4.57 33.29
C GLN A 139 -5.54 -4.31 32.13
N ARG A 140 -5.88 -5.35 31.36
CA ARG A 140 -6.81 -5.26 30.23
C ARG A 140 -8.20 -4.83 30.70
N GLN A 141 -8.82 -3.95 29.92
CA GLN A 141 -10.20 -3.51 30.13
C GLN A 141 -11.15 -4.19 29.13
N PRO A 142 -12.44 -4.36 29.46
CA PRO A 142 -13.44 -4.81 28.50
C PRO A 142 -13.43 -3.96 27.23
N TYR A 143 -13.56 -4.61 26.07
CA TYR A 143 -13.57 -3.97 24.75
C TYR A 143 -12.23 -3.35 24.29
N GLY A 144 -11.13 -3.65 24.99
CA GLY A 144 -9.77 -3.53 24.47
C GLY A 144 -9.17 -2.12 24.45
N ALA A 145 -9.07 -1.50 25.62
CA ALA A 145 -8.27 -0.28 25.80
C ALA A 145 -6.76 -0.59 25.83
N VAL A 146 -5.94 0.40 25.47
CA VAL A 146 -4.47 0.29 25.53
C VAL A 146 -3.87 1.43 26.33
N PHE A 147 -2.62 1.27 26.75
CA PHE A 147 -1.85 2.40 27.27
C PHE A 147 -1.29 3.22 26.11
N PHE A 148 -1.23 4.53 26.29
CA PHE A 148 -0.71 5.47 25.33
C PHE A 148 0.23 6.44 26.01
N GLU A 149 1.52 6.29 25.74
CA GLU A 149 2.55 7.21 26.22
C GLU A 149 2.54 8.45 25.31
N VAL A 150 2.14 9.58 25.87
CA VAL A 150 1.93 10.82 25.13
C VAL A 150 3.27 11.47 24.85
N THR A 151 3.62 11.58 23.57
CA THR A 151 4.84 12.25 23.12
C THR A 151 4.58 13.71 22.76
N ASP A 152 3.44 14.01 22.11
CA ASP A 152 2.99 15.37 21.89
C ASP A 152 1.50 15.52 22.17
N ALA A 153 1.11 16.71 22.61
CA ALA A 153 -0.26 17.08 22.94
C ALA A 153 -0.53 18.56 22.64
N PRO A 154 -1.79 18.96 22.36
CA PRO A 154 -2.17 20.36 22.22
C PRO A 154 -1.77 21.18 23.45
N LYS A 155 -1.55 22.50 23.26
CA LYS A 155 -1.12 23.43 24.33
C LYS A 155 -1.87 23.28 25.66
N LYS A 156 -3.18 23.02 25.60
CA LYS A 156 -4.06 22.81 26.77
C LYS A 156 -3.69 21.59 27.62
N TYR A 157 -3.06 20.57 27.03
CA TYR A 157 -2.77 19.28 27.65
C TYR A 157 -1.26 18.97 27.68
N LYS A 158 -0.41 20.00 27.63
CA LYS A 158 1.06 19.84 27.69
C LYS A 158 1.54 19.07 28.93
N ASN A 159 0.80 19.14 30.03
CA ASN A 159 1.09 18.39 31.26
C ASN A 159 0.97 16.87 31.11
N LEU A 160 0.45 16.37 29.99
CA LEU A 160 0.39 14.95 29.67
C LEU A 160 1.61 14.44 28.91
N ILE A 161 2.43 15.31 28.32
CA ILE A 161 3.63 14.90 27.58
C ILE A 161 4.57 14.14 28.53
N GLY A 162 5.04 12.98 28.10
CA GLY A 162 5.85 12.05 28.88
C GLY A 162 5.05 11.18 29.88
N LYS A 163 3.71 11.32 29.92
CA LYS A 163 2.84 10.50 30.78
C LYS A 163 2.11 9.43 29.97
N THR A 164 1.75 8.35 30.67
CA THR A 164 0.92 7.28 30.12
C THR A 164 -0.56 7.53 30.42
N ALA A 165 -1.37 7.60 29.38
CA ALA A 165 -2.82 7.66 29.45
C ALA A 165 -3.46 6.33 29.04
N ILE A 166 -4.73 6.12 29.38
CA ILE A 166 -5.55 5.02 28.86
C ILE A 166 -6.22 5.51 27.58
N LEU A 167 -5.94 4.88 26.45
CA LEU A 167 -6.58 5.16 25.16
C LEU A 167 -7.71 4.16 24.91
N LYS A 168 -8.91 4.67 24.60
CA LYS A 168 -10.08 3.85 24.29
C LYS A 168 -11.01 4.48 23.27
N PHE A 169 -11.82 3.65 22.65
CA PHE A 169 -12.89 4.11 21.77
C PHE A 169 -14.06 4.72 22.55
N SER A 170 -14.77 5.66 21.92
CA SER A 170 -15.98 6.24 22.49
C SER A 170 -17.12 5.23 22.54
N THR A 171 -18.08 5.47 23.43
CA THR A 171 -19.27 4.62 23.60
C THR A 171 -20.39 4.96 22.63
N ASN A 172 -20.13 5.77 21.59
CA ASN A 172 -21.11 6.05 20.54
C ASN A 172 -21.47 4.73 19.82
N ARG A 173 -22.77 4.55 19.50
CA ARG A 173 -23.30 3.36 18.83
C ARG A 173 -22.53 2.98 17.56
N GLU A 174 -22.20 3.94 16.70
CA GLU A 174 -21.48 3.67 15.46
C GLU A 174 -20.05 3.17 15.69
N VAL A 175 -19.37 3.76 16.68
CA VAL A 175 -18.01 3.37 17.08
C VAL A 175 -18.04 1.98 17.74
N GLN A 176 -19.02 1.74 18.62
CA GLN A 176 -19.18 0.43 19.26
C GLN A 176 -19.57 -0.66 18.28
N PHE A 177 -20.32 -0.35 17.21
CA PHE A 177 -20.57 -1.30 16.14
C PHE A 177 -19.26 -1.78 15.50
N PHE A 178 -18.37 -0.84 15.15
CA PHE A 178 -17.04 -1.17 14.64
C PHE A 178 -16.23 -2.01 15.65
N VAL A 179 -16.14 -1.56 16.91
CA VAL A 179 -15.38 -2.25 17.96
C VAL A 179 -15.88 -3.68 18.14
N HIS A 180 -17.19 -3.89 18.25
CA HIS A 180 -17.75 -5.23 18.38
C HIS A 180 -17.55 -6.10 17.14
N ALA A 181 -17.64 -5.52 15.94
CA ALA A 181 -17.49 -6.27 14.69
C ALA A 181 -16.10 -6.90 14.51
N VAL A 182 -15.07 -6.34 15.17
CA VAL A 182 -13.67 -6.79 15.03
C VAL A 182 -13.05 -7.27 16.35
N THR A 183 -13.77 -7.19 17.46
CA THR A 183 -13.34 -7.76 18.74
C THR A 183 -13.54 -9.27 18.73
N GLN A 184 -12.47 -10.02 19.01
CA GLN A 184 -12.53 -11.49 18.97
C GLN A 184 -11.45 -12.13 19.84
N ASP A 185 -11.64 -13.42 20.11
CA ASP A 185 -10.60 -14.24 20.73
C ASP A 185 -9.49 -14.55 19.73
N ILE A 186 -8.24 -14.56 20.18
CA ILE A 186 -7.08 -14.84 19.34
C ILE A 186 -6.42 -16.14 19.80
N HIS A 187 -6.40 -17.14 18.91
CA HIS A 187 -5.74 -18.42 19.13
C HIS A 187 -4.98 -18.82 17.88
N PHE A 188 -3.67 -18.98 18.01
CA PHE A 188 -2.82 -19.26 16.88
C PHE A 188 -3.11 -20.64 16.30
N THR A 189 -3.43 -20.64 15.01
CA THR A 189 -3.57 -21.89 14.26
C THR A 189 -2.21 -22.47 13.91
N ARG A 190 -2.18 -23.75 13.50
CA ARG A 190 -0.97 -24.37 12.93
C ARG A 190 -0.42 -23.59 11.73
N GLN A 191 -1.29 -22.93 10.97
CA GLN A 191 -0.89 -22.11 9.83
C GLN A 191 -0.13 -20.85 10.29
N ALA A 192 -0.61 -20.17 11.34
CA ALA A 192 0.10 -19.05 11.95
C ALA A 192 1.49 -19.47 12.44
N GLN A 193 1.56 -20.58 13.18
CA GLN A 193 2.83 -21.14 13.68
C GLN A 193 3.82 -21.49 12.56
N ASN A 194 3.34 -22.03 11.43
CA ASN A 194 4.20 -22.33 10.29
C ASN A 194 4.69 -21.06 9.58
N SER A 195 3.86 -20.02 9.51
CA SER A 195 4.22 -18.72 8.94
C SER A 195 5.28 -18.02 9.79
N GLN A 196 5.14 -18.02 11.13
CA GLN A 196 6.16 -17.53 12.05
C GLN A 196 7.51 -18.23 11.84
N LYS A 197 7.50 -19.56 11.75
CA LYS A 197 8.73 -20.35 11.47
C LYS A 197 9.36 -20.03 10.12
N SER A 198 8.60 -19.45 9.20
CA SER A 198 9.08 -19.01 7.88
C SER A 198 9.66 -17.59 7.90
N GLY A 199 9.63 -16.93 9.06
CA GLY A 199 10.21 -15.60 9.31
C GLY A 199 9.24 -14.43 9.20
N ASN A 200 7.92 -14.68 9.14
CA ASN A 200 6.93 -13.60 9.21
C ASN A 200 6.70 -13.19 10.66
N ILE A 201 6.46 -11.89 10.88
CA ILE A 201 6.14 -11.35 12.21
C ILE A 201 4.63 -11.48 12.44
N HIS A 202 4.25 -12.00 13.61
CA HIS A 202 2.87 -12.25 14.02
C HIS A 202 2.60 -11.61 15.41
N PRO A 203 1.33 -11.38 15.78
CA PRO A 203 0.96 -10.74 17.04
C PRO A 203 1.03 -11.72 18.22
N ASP A 204 2.23 -12.24 18.50
CA ASP A 204 2.46 -13.34 19.45
C ASP A 204 1.96 -13.02 20.86
N ARG A 205 2.07 -11.74 21.24
CA ARG A 205 1.62 -11.19 22.53
C ARG A 205 0.11 -11.27 22.71
N LEU A 206 -0.65 -11.49 21.63
CA LEU A 206 -2.10 -11.61 21.65
C LEU A 206 -2.58 -13.07 21.64
N ASN A 207 -1.68 -14.04 21.46
CA ASN A 207 -2.06 -15.44 21.37
C ASN A 207 -2.59 -15.98 22.71
N GLY A 208 -3.80 -16.56 22.67
CA GLY A 208 -4.51 -17.07 23.85
C GLY A 208 -5.39 -16.03 24.54
N LEU A 209 -5.34 -14.77 24.11
CA LEU A 209 -6.16 -13.72 24.69
C LEU A 209 -7.60 -13.78 24.19
N ARG A 210 -8.55 -13.48 25.08
CA ARG A 210 -9.98 -13.36 24.78
C ARG A 210 -10.40 -11.92 24.61
N ASN A 211 -11.47 -11.70 23.84
CA ASN A 211 -12.08 -10.39 23.60
C ASN A 211 -11.07 -9.29 23.24
N VAL A 212 -10.15 -9.59 22.32
CA VAL A 212 -9.10 -8.67 21.91
C VAL A 212 -9.68 -7.61 20.99
N GLY A 213 -9.61 -6.35 21.43
CA GLY A 213 -10.18 -5.21 20.70
C GLY A 213 -9.24 -4.62 19.64
N PRO A 214 -9.76 -3.73 18.77
CA PRO A 214 -8.98 -3.16 17.66
C PRO A 214 -7.73 -2.38 18.08
N LEU A 215 -7.73 -1.67 19.21
CA LEU A 215 -6.52 -0.99 19.73
C LEU A 215 -5.47 -1.98 20.23
N GLU A 216 -5.90 -3.04 20.91
CA GLU A 216 -4.99 -4.10 21.38
C GLU A 216 -4.34 -4.81 20.20
N THR A 217 -5.11 -5.10 19.14
CA THR A 217 -4.52 -5.68 17.91
C THR A 217 -3.45 -4.77 17.31
N LEU A 218 -3.65 -3.45 17.35
CA LEU A 218 -2.67 -2.49 16.83
C LEU A 218 -1.41 -2.44 17.70
N ALA A 219 -1.57 -2.36 19.03
CA ALA A 219 -0.46 -2.32 19.99
C ALA A 219 0.35 -3.63 20.04
N GLY A 220 -0.34 -4.77 19.99
CA GLY A 220 0.25 -6.10 20.07
C GLY A 220 0.69 -6.71 18.74
N SER A 221 0.65 -5.96 17.64
CA SER A 221 1.02 -6.47 16.30
C SER A 221 2.51 -6.76 16.13
N ARG A 222 3.35 -6.17 17.00
CA ARG A 222 4.81 -6.35 16.98
C ARG A 222 5.29 -7.06 18.25
N PRO A 223 6.49 -7.67 18.23
CA PRO A 223 7.05 -8.36 19.40
C PRO A 223 7.28 -7.43 20.60
N GLU A 224 7.41 -6.13 20.36
CA GLU A 224 7.58 -5.10 21.37
C GLU A 224 6.62 -3.92 21.15
N ASP A 225 6.47 -3.06 22.16
CA ASP A 225 5.66 -1.83 22.08
C ASP A 225 6.39 -0.75 21.25
N SER A 226 6.53 -0.97 19.94
CA SER A 226 7.21 -0.05 19.01
C SER A 226 6.25 0.68 18.06
N VAL A 227 4.94 0.48 18.19
CA VAL A 227 3.94 1.13 17.33
C VAL A 227 3.68 2.56 17.83
N THR A 228 4.05 3.56 17.02
CA THR A 228 3.76 4.97 17.30
C THR A 228 2.57 5.45 16.48
N LEU A 229 1.66 6.18 17.12
CA LEU A 229 0.36 6.54 16.58
C LEU A 229 0.14 8.04 16.65
N MET A 230 -0.48 8.59 15.61
CA MET A 230 -1.19 9.86 15.63
C MET A 230 -2.67 9.61 15.95
N LEU A 231 -3.22 10.35 16.92
CA LEU A 231 -4.65 10.30 17.24
C LEU A 231 -5.43 11.28 16.37
N ARG A 232 -6.53 10.83 15.78
CA ARG A 232 -7.44 11.69 15.03
C ARG A 232 -8.26 12.56 15.96
N ARG A 233 -8.60 13.76 15.50
CA ARG A 233 -9.55 14.62 16.20
C ARG A 233 -10.99 14.16 15.91
N PRO A 234 -11.91 14.33 16.87
CA PRO A 234 -11.69 14.85 18.23
C PRO A 234 -11.00 13.83 19.16
N VAL A 235 -10.22 14.34 20.12
CA VAL A 235 -9.70 13.55 21.26
C VAL A 235 -10.28 14.16 22.53
N ILE A 236 -11.08 13.39 23.26
CA ILE A 236 -11.68 13.83 24.52
C ILE A 236 -10.80 13.33 25.67
N VAL A 237 -10.39 14.24 26.54
CA VAL A 237 -9.56 13.95 27.72
C VAL A 237 -10.44 13.90 28.97
N ILE A 238 -10.44 12.79 29.68
CA ILE A 238 -11.14 12.63 30.97
C ILE A 238 -10.10 12.46 32.08
N ASN A 239 -10.23 13.28 33.13
CA ASN A 239 -9.43 13.17 34.34
C ASN A 239 -10.15 12.25 35.33
N ARG A 240 -9.62 11.04 35.56
CA ARG A 240 -10.11 10.18 36.64
C ARG A 240 -9.26 10.41 37.88
N ILE A 241 -9.86 11.03 38.89
CA ILE A 241 -9.17 11.39 40.14
C ILE A 241 -8.97 10.18 41.07
N ASN A 242 -9.53 9.00 40.77
CA ASN A 242 -9.44 7.87 41.70
C ASN A 242 -8.94 6.58 41.03
N ILE A 243 -7.79 6.13 41.57
CA ILE A 243 -7.20 4.79 41.62
C ILE A 243 -5.80 4.67 40.97
N ASP A 244 -5.46 5.46 39.94
CA ASP A 244 -4.11 5.38 39.31
C ASP A 244 -3.55 6.72 38.78
N ASP A 245 -4.22 7.85 39.01
CA ASP A 245 -3.86 9.19 38.47
C ASP A 245 -3.64 9.24 36.94
N ARG A 246 -4.15 8.23 36.21
CA ARG A 246 -4.05 8.12 34.76
C ARG A 246 -5.23 8.81 34.07
N HIS A 247 -4.91 9.64 33.09
CA HIS A 247 -5.89 10.28 32.22
C HIS A 247 -6.45 9.29 31.21
N GLU A 248 -7.71 9.49 30.78
CA GLU A 248 -8.29 8.73 29.68
C GLU A 248 -8.35 9.61 28.42
N LEU A 249 -7.94 9.06 27.29
CA LEU A 249 -8.08 9.62 25.96
C LEU A 249 -9.15 8.83 25.21
N ILE A 250 -10.19 9.51 24.76
CA ILE A 250 -11.29 8.90 24.02
C ILE A 250 -11.25 9.37 22.57
N ILE A 251 -11.33 8.41 21.64
CA ILE A 251 -11.31 8.60 20.20
C ILE A 251 -12.52 7.94 19.52
N ASP A 252 -12.92 8.45 18.36
CA ASP A 252 -14.03 7.91 17.58
C ASP A 252 -13.58 7.09 16.36
N ARG A 253 -12.29 7.20 15.99
CA ARG A 253 -11.73 6.62 14.76
C ARG A 253 -10.39 6.00 15.04
N GLU A 254 -10.05 4.99 14.24
CA GLU A 254 -8.77 4.30 14.40
C GLU A 254 -7.58 5.26 14.26
N PRO A 255 -6.57 5.16 15.15
CA PRO A 255 -5.34 5.95 15.04
C PRO A 255 -4.55 5.65 13.75
N VAL A 256 -3.60 6.53 13.44
CA VAL A 256 -2.75 6.41 12.25
C VAL A 256 -1.32 6.13 12.67
N GLN A 257 -0.70 5.10 12.11
CA GLN A 257 0.71 4.81 12.31
C GLN A 257 1.58 5.91 11.70
N ILE A 258 2.55 6.38 12.48
CA ILE A 258 3.54 7.37 12.09
C ILE A 258 4.94 6.86 12.46
N THR A 259 5.97 7.54 11.96
CA THR A 259 7.37 7.31 12.34
C THR A 259 8.02 8.65 12.69
N GLY A 260 8.77 8.69 13.79
CA GLY A 260 9.41 9.90 14.34
C GLY A 260 8.46 10.76 15.17
N GLN A 261 9.02 11.75 15.86
CA GLN A 261 8.28 12.71 16.71
C GLN A 261 8.28 14.12 16.09
N LEU A 262 9.45 14.51 15.58
CA LEU A 262 9.72 15.78 14.94
C LEU A 262 9.98 15.55 13.46
N CYS A 263 9.72 16.58 12.65
CA CYS A 263 10.24 16.62 11.29
C CYS A 263 10.86 17.97 10.97
N ALA A 264 11.85 17.97 10.07
CA ALA A 264 12.48 19.14 9.48
C ALA A 264 12.55 18.97 7.94
N LEU A 265 12.72 20.08 7.22
CA LEU A 265 12.96 20.08 5.78
C LEU A 265 14.41 20.51 5.51
N VAL A 266 15.19 19.63 4.88
CA VAL A 266 16.64 19.81 4.71
C VAL A 266 17.11 19.42 3.31
N THR A 267 18.27 19.92 2.91
CA THR A 267 19.11 19.28 1.88
C THR A 267 20.29 18.61 2.56
N ILE A 268 20.73 17.46 2.04
CA ILE A 268 21.90 16.75 2.55
C ILE A 268 23.13 17.25 1.79
N LEU A 269 24.13 17.79 2.50
CA LEU A 269 25.30 18.39 1.86
C LEU A 269 26.41 17.36 1.64
N GLN A 270 26.81 16.68 2.71
CA GLN A 270 27.89 15.70 2.66
C GLN A 270 27.85 14.77 3.87
N ARG A 271 28.40 13.57 3.69
CA ARG A 271 28.69 12.65 4.79
C ARG A 271 29.93 13.12 5.55
N GLN A 272 29.92 13.03 6.88
CA GLN A 272 31.03 13.48 7.73
C GLN A 272 32.24 12.55 7.64
N SER A 273 32.02 11.24 7.52
CA SER A 273 33.06 10.23 7.34
C SER A 273 32.59 9.13 6.38
N PRO A 274 33.45 8.49 5.58
CA PRO A 274 33.04 7.56 4.53
C PRO A 274 32.13 6.41 4.99
N GLU A 275 32.38 5.87 6.19
CA GLU A 275 31.62 4.75 6.76
C GLU A 275 30.67 5.17 7.90
N GLY A 276 30.62 6.46 8.24
CA GLY A 276 29.78 6.95 9.33
C GLY A 276 28.37 7.33 8.89
N ASP A 277 27.44 7.28 9.83
CA ASP A 277 26.03 7.63 9.61
C ASP A 277 25.74 9.12 9.82
N ASN A 278 26.76 9.93 10.07
CA ASN A 278 26.61 11.36 10.30
C ASN A 278 26.68 12.15 8.99
N PHE A 279 25.71 13.04 8.81
CA PHE A 279 25.60 13.90 7.65
C PHE A 279 25.46 15.35 8.06
N ILE A 280 26.15 16.22 7.31
CA ILE A 280 25.92 17.64 7.38
C ILE A 280 24.71 17.95 6.50
N VAL A 281 23.71 18.56 7.09
CA VAL A 281 22.50 19.02 6.40
C VAL A 281 22.37 20.52 6.49
N ARG A 282 21.59 21.09 5.59
CA ARG A 282 21.20 22.49 5.64
C ARG A 282 19.70 22.62 5.64
N HIS A 283 19.18 23.35 6.63
CA HIS A 283 17.76 23.54 6.82
C HIS A 283 17.16 24.51 5.80
N PHE A 284 15.91 24.28 5.43
CA PHE A 284 15.12 25.20 4.62
C PHE A 284 14.86 26.50 5.38
N ASN A 285 15.03 27.63 4.69
CA ASN A 285 14.79 28.96 5.23
C ASN A 285 13.45 29.50 4.71
N GLU A 286 12.51 29.71 5.63
CA GLU A 286 11.16 30.18 5.30
C GLU A 286 11.15 31.59 4.69
N ILE A 287 12.17 32.42 4.97
CA ILE A 287 12.28 33.81 4.49
C ILE A 287 12.82 33.84 3.05
N SER A 288 13.97 33.20 2.80
CA SER A 288 14.61 33.21 1.48
C SER A 288 13.98 32.22 0.51
N ARG A 289 13.22 31.25 1.02
CA ARG A 289 12.63 30.13 0.26
C ARG A 289 13.66 29.15 -0.31
N GLN A 290 14.86 29.11 0.27
CA GLN A 290 15.99 28.30 -0.20
C GLN A 290 16.58 27.45 0.93
N PHE A 291 17.44 26.49 0.57
CA PHE A 291 18.28 25.77 1.53
C PHE A 291 19.53 26.59 1.86
N ASP A 292 19.33 27.72 2.53
CA ASP A 292 20.38 28.63 3.04
C ASP A 292 20.24 28.89 4.55
N GLY A 293 19.45 28.07 5.24
CA GLY A 293 19.29 28.11 6.70
C GLY A 293 20.52 27.61 7.46
N LEU A 294 20.36 27.37 8.76
CA LEU A 294 21.44 26.83 9.59
C LEU A 294 21.87 25.44 9.09
N ALA A 295 23.16 25.16 9.17
CA ALA A 295 23.69 23.81 8.97
C ALA A 295 23.78 23.08 10.31
N GLU A 296 23.52 21.78 10.30
CA GLU A 296 23.55 20.91 11.48
C GLU A 296 24.14 19.55 11.07
N ILE A 297 24.72 18.83 12.04
CA ILE A 297 25.07 17.42 11.88
C ILE A 297 23.92 16.57 12.43
N ILE A 298 23.42 15.66 11.60
CA ILE A 298 22.40 14.67 11.98
C ILE A 298 22.94 13.26 11.78
N CYS A 299 22.33 12.29 12.46
CA CYS A 299 22.56 10.87 12.21
C CYS A 299 21.45 10.33 11.29
N LEU A 300 21.83 9.85 10.12
CA LEU A 300 20.99 9.09 9.20
C LEU A 300 21.50 7.64 9.19
N PRO A 301 20.99 6.77 10.07
CA PRO A 301 21.58 5.45 10.30
C PRO A 301 21.42 4.50 9.10
N GLN A 302 22.45 3.69 8.84
CA GLN A 302 22.31 2.52 7.97
C GLN A 302 21.81 1.34 8.81
N LEU A 303 20.54 0.98 8.64
CA LEU A 303 19.94 -0.11 9.40
C LEU A 303 20.31 -1.50 8.83
N PRO A 304 20.25 -2.56 9.65
CA PRO A 304 20.56 -3.91 9.23
C PRO A 304 19.72 -4.36 8.03
N ALA A 305 20.36 -5.07 7.10
CA ALA A 305 19.69 -5.64 5.95
C ALA A 305 18.84 -6.87 6.31
N ASP A 306 17.89 -7.19 5.44
CA ASP A 306 17.07 -8.39 5.55
C ASP A 306 17.90 -9.68 5.33
N LYS A 307 17.23 -10.84 5.40
CA LYS A 307 17.86 -12.15 5.19
C LYS A 307 18.50 -12.35 3.81
N ASN A 308 18.18 -11.52 2.83
CA ASN A 308 18.76 -11.53 1.49
C ASN A 308 19.88 -10.49 1.34
N GLY A 309 20.21 -9.74 2.40
CA GLY A 309 21.19 -8.67 2.38
C GLY A 309 20.69 -7.37 1.76
N VAL A 310 19.37 -7.20 1.63
CA VAL A 310 18.73 -5.96 1.15
C VAL A 310 18.30 -5.10 2.33
N ALA A 311 18.82 -3.87 2.40
CA ALA A 311 18.32 -2.89 3.35
C ALA A 311 17.05 -2.21 2.80
N ARG A 312 16.05 -1.96 3.66
CA ARG A 312 14.83 -1.22 3.29
C ARG A 312 15.13 0.21 2.82
N PHE A 313 16.20 0.77 3.39
CA PHE A 313 16.79 2.03 2.97
C PHE A 313 18.31 1.94 3.01
N THR A 314 18.97 2.60 2.05
CA THR A 314 20.41 2.85 2.16
C THR A 314 20.71 4.34 2.17
N ASN A 315 21.64 4.73 3.05
CA ASN A 315 22.16 6.10 3.12
C ASN A 315 23.36 6.32 2.18
N HIS A 316 23.82 5.29 1.46
CA HIS A 316 24.97 5.37 0.58
C HIS A 316 24.72 6.33 -0.59
N LEU A 317 25.58 7.34 -0.78
CA LEU A 317 25.48 8.35 -1.86
C LEU A 317 24.17 9.16 -1.87
N ILE A 318 23.47 9.25 -0.74
CA ILE A 318 22.20 9.99 -0.67
C ILE A 318 22.36 11.49 -1.00
N GLU A 319 23.52 12.08 -0.69
CA GLU A 319 23.85 13.46 -1.05
C GLU A 319 23.89 13.68 -2.57
N ARG A 320 24.12 12.61 -3.34
CA ARG A 320 24.11 12.60 -4.81
C ARG A 320 22.77 12.18 -5.41
N SER A 321 21.76 11.92 -4.58
CA SER A 321 20.44 11.54 -5.04
C SER A 321 19.84 12.61 -5.96
N PRO A 322 19.22 12.25 -7.11
CA PRO A 322 18.58 13.23 -8.00
C PRO A 322 17.49 14.08 -7.33
N LEU A 323 16.92 13.59 -6.23
CA LEU A 323 15.88 14.30 -5.49
C LEU A 323 16.42 15.24 -4.40
N ASN A 324 17.71 15.13 -4.04
CA ASN A 324 18.32 15.93 -2.98
C ASN A 324 18.23 17.45 -3.21
N PRO A 325 18.40 18.00 -4.43
CA PRO A 325 18.24 19.44 -4.68
C PRO A 325 16.84 19.99 -4.33
N HIS A 326 15.80 19.16 -4.37
CA HIS A 326 14.45 19.55 -4.00
C HIS A 326 14.19 19.50 -2.49
N GLY A 327 15.08 18.82 -1.76
CA GLY A 327 15.05 18.62 -0.33
C GLY A 327 14.30 17.37 0.14
N TRP A 328 14.54 17.05 1.41
CA TRP A 328 13.98 15.92 2.12
C TRP A 328 13.29 16.38 3.39
N TYR A 329 12.08 15.89 3.62
CA TYR A 329 11.52 15.88 4.96
C TYR A 329 12.16 14.73 5.73
N ILE A 330 12.87 15.05 6.81
CA ILE A 330 13.43 14.06 7.74
C ILE A 330 12.55 13.98 8.98
N TYR A 331 12.28 12.76 9.44
CA TYR A 331 11.44 12.47 10.60
C TYR A 331 12.26 11.71 11.63
N GLY A 332 12.16 12.08 12.90
CA GLY A 332 13.02 11.52 13.92
C GLY A 332 12.86 12.17 15.29
N GLU A 333 13.88 12.02 16.11
CA GLU A 333 13.97 12.53 17.48
C GLU A 333 15.42 12.84 17.83
N ARG A 334 15.65 13.65 18.88
CA ARG A 334 16.99 13.87 19.40
C ARG A 334 17.35 12.76 20.38
N ASP A 335 18.56 12.23 20.27
CA ASP A 335 19.08 11.27 21.24
C ASP A 335 19.55 11.96 22.54
N GLU A 336 20.08 11.16 23.47
CA GLU A 336 20.60 11.64 24.77
C GLU A 336 21.76 12.64 24.62
N SER A 337 22.49 12.60 23.50
CA SER A 337 23.57 13.54 23.19
C SER A 337 23.06 14.84 22.54
N GLY A 338 21.77 14.91 22.23
CA GLY A 338 21.13 16.02 21.54
C GLY A 338 21.24 15.96 20.01
N MET A 339 21.83 14.91 19.44
CA MET A 339 21.94 14.72 17.99
C MET A 339 20.58 14.27 17.42
N PHE A 340 20.17 14.85 16.30
CA PHE A 340 18.93 14.42 15.63
C PHE A 340 19.16 13.10 14.88
N VAL A 341 18.41 12.06 15.24
CA VAL A 341 18.47 10.74 14.62
C VAL A 341 17.27 10.55 13.71
N VAL A 342 17.54 10.36 12.42
CA VAL A 342 16.50 10.14 11.41
C VAL A 342 15.96 8.71 11.51
N ARG A 343 14.63 8.59 11.47
CA ARG A 343 13.87 7.34 11.49
C ARG A 343 13.03 7.14 10.23
N ALA A 344 12.69 8.22 9.53
CA ALA A 344 12.08 8.15 8.21
C ALA A 344 12.46 9.37 7.36
N ILE A 345 12.35 9.22 6.05
CA ILE A 345 12.63 10.29 5.08
C ILE A 345 11.58 10.34 3.97
N GLU A 346 11.25 11.53 3.50
CA GLU A 346 10.32 11.75 2.39
C GLU A 346 10.90 12.79 1.40
N PRO A 347 11.03 12.47 0.10
CA PRO A 347 11.49 13.42 -0.88
C PRO A 347 10.44 14.51 -1.10
N ARG A 348 10.82 15.78 -1.02
CA ARG A 348 9.85 16.88 -1.13
C ARG A 348 9.10 16.84 -2.46
N GLN A 349 9.80 16.55 -3.56
CA GLN A 349 9.23 16.56 -4.91
C GLN A 349 7.98 15.67 -5.03
N VAL A 350 7.96 14.47 -4.43
CA VAL A 350 6.89 13.48 -4.68
C VAL A 350 5.53 13.85 -4.09
N THR A 351 5.50 14.87 -3.23
CA THR A 351 4.26 15.36 -2.61
C THR A 351 3.79 16.70 -3.15
N GLN A 352 4.60 17.36 -4.00
CA GLN A 352 4.22 18.63 -4.60
C GLN A 352 3.10 18.44 -5.63
N LEU A 353 2.24 19.45 -5.74
CA LEU A 353 1.15 19.49 -6.72
C LEU A 353 1.61 20.09 -8.05
N ILE A 354 2.78 19.65 -8.53
CA ILE A 354 3.36 20.07 -9.80
C ILE A 354 3.72 18.81 -10.58
N PRO A 355 3.08 18.54 -11.74
CA PRO A 355 3.39 17.35 -12.53
C PRO A 355 4.66 17.56 -13.36
N ASP A 356 5.48 16.51 -13.50
CA ASP A 356 6.65 16.50 -14.39
C ASP A 356 6.24 16.24 -15.85
N GLU A 357 5.12 15.55 -16.06
CA GLU A 357 4.56 15.23 -17.38
C GLU A 357 3.03 15.30 -17.35
N THR A 358 2.40 15.67 -18.47
CA THR A 358 0.94 15.66 -18.61
C THR A 358 0.51 15.01 -19.92
N HIS A 359 -0.51 14.16 -19.87
CA HIS A 359 -1.13 13.55 -21.03
C HIS A 359 -2.61 13.96 -21.14
N PHE A 360 -3.00 14.48 -22.30
CA PHE A 360 -4.37 14.88 -22.63
C PHE A 360 -4.99 13.89 -23.63
N GLY A 361 -6.29 13.65 -23.49
CA GLY A 361 -7.08 12.73 -24.30
C GLY A 361 -7.07 11.31 -23.75
N LEU A 362 -8.25 10.68 -23.73
CA LEU A 362 -8.48 9.35 -23.16
C LEU A 362 -7.51 8.30 -23.74
N LEU A 363 -7.30 8.28 -25.06
CA LEU A 363 -6.42 7.29 -25.69
C LEU A 363 -4.97 7.40 -25.22
N LYS A 364 -4.44 8.62 -25.08
CA LYS A 364 -3.07 8.84 -24.59
C LYS A 364 -2.92 8.45 -23.12
N CYS A 365 -3.95 8.74 -22.31
CA CYS A 365 -3.98 8.34 -20.91
C CYS A 365 -3.96 6.80 -20.75
N LEU A 366 -4.78 6.11 -21.56
CA LEU A 366 -4.83 4.64 -21.56
C LEU A 366 -3.51 4.03 -22.03
N ASP A 367 -2.88 4.59 -23.07
CA ASP A 367 -1.55 4.16 -23.52
C ASP A 367 -0.49 4.35 -22.43
N TYR A 368 -0.54 5.47 -21.69
CA TYR A 368 0.38 5.70 -20.58
C TYR A 368 0.27 4.59 -19.53
N LEU A 369 -0.94 4.32 -19.04
CA LEU A 369 -1.18 3.28 -18.01
C LEU A 369 -0.71 1.90 -18.47
N ASN A 370 -1.10 1.49 -19.69
CA ASN A 370 -0.80 0.15 -20.20
C ASN A 370 0.70 -0.04 -20.49
N ASN A 371 1.33 0.95 -21.14
CA ASN A 371 2.60 0.74 -21.85
C ASN A 371 3.76 1.57 -21.31
N LYS A 372 3.52 2.72 -20.68
CA LYS A 372 4.59 3.67 -20.30
C LYS A 372 4.85 3.71 -18.81
N ASN A 373 3.79 3.58 -18.00
CA ASN A 373 3.86 3.76 -16.55
C ASN A 373 4.87 2.83 -15.89
N TRP A 374 5.09 1.62 -16.41
CA TRP A 374 6.05 0.64 -15.88
C TRP A 374 7.20 0.31 -16.85
N LYS A 375 7.35 1.08 -17.94
CA LYS A 375 8.41 0.84 -18.94
C LYS A 375 9.78 1.19 -18.35
N ASN A 376 10.77 0.36 -18.69
CA ASN A 376 12.19 0.51 -18.35
C ASN A 376 12.44 0.79 -16.85
N THR A 377 11.75 0.07 -15.96
CA THR A 377 11.82 0.30 -14.50
C THR A 377 13.25 0.30 -13.98
N ALA A 378 14.07 -0.69 -14.34
CA ALA A 378 15.46 -0.79 -13.90
C ALA A 378 16.29 0.46 -14.22
N ALA A 379 16.14 1.01 -15.42
CA ALA A 379 16.85 2.21 -15.88
C ALA A 379 16.41 3.50 -15.18
N LYS A 380 15.31 3.47 -14.42
CA LYS A 380 14.76 4.63 -13.69
C LYS A 380 15.10 4.61 -12.21
N LYS A 381 15.98 3.72 -11.75
CA LYS A 381 16.40 3.62 -10.36
C LYS A 381 16.88 4.97 -9.80
N GLY A 382 16.58 5.26 -8.54
CA GLY A 382 16.92 6.50 -7.85
C GLY A 382 16.03 7.69 -8.21
N THR A 383 15.09 7.53 -9.14
CA THR A 383 14.24 8.63 -9.62
C THR A 383 12.80 8.52 -9.14
N ALA A 384 12.14 9.67 -9.09
CA ALA A 384 10.70 9.79 -8.96
C ALA A 384 10.13 10.57 -10.14
N LYS A 385 8.86 10.36 -10.45
CA LYS A 385 8.13 11.06 -11.50
C LYS A 385 6.67 11.24 -11.16
N ILE A 386 6.15 12.42 -11.41
CA ILE A 386 4.75 12.78 -11.26
C ILE A 386 4.15 13.00 -12.65
N VAL A 387 3.04 12.33 -12.94
CA VAL A 387 2.34 12.43 -14.22
C VAL A 387 0.87 12.73 -14.01
N LEU A 388 0.37 13.77 -14.68
CA LEU A 388 -1.07 14.02 -14.76
C LEU A 388 -1.66 13.39 -16.02
N LEU A 389 -2.73 12.63 -15.85
CA LEU A 389 -3.55 12.08 -16.93
C LEU A 389 -4.90 12.80 -16.94
N SER A 390 -5.22 13.45 -18.05
CA SER A 390 -6.52 14.09 -18.28
C SER A 390 -7.21 13.44 -19.48
N PRO A 391 -8.41 12.87 -19.33
CA PRO A 391 -9.12 12.24 -20.44
C PRO A 391 -9.67 13.26 -21.46
N HIS A 392 -9.59 14.57 -21.18
CA HIS A 392 -10.05 15.65 -22.05
C HIS A 392 -8.99 16.07 -23.08
N GLU A 393 -9.42 16.52 -24.26
CA GLU A 393 -8.58 16.74 -25.44
C GLU A 393 -7.69 17.99 -25.41
N SER A 394 -8.03 19.02 -24.63
CA SER A 394 -7.26 20.26 -24.57
C SER A 394 -6.74 20.58 -23.17
N ALA A 395 -5.65 21.35 -23.15
CA ALA A 395 -5.03 21.91 -21.96
C ALA A 395 -5.69 23.22 -21.52
N ASP A 396 -6.93 23.52 -21.95
CA ASP A 396 -7.60 24.80 -21.61
C ASP A 396 -7.79 24.98 -20.08
N HIS A 397 -7.46 23.93 -19.30
CA HIS A 397 -7.22 23.98 -17.86
C HIS A 397 -5.87 23.30 -17.49
N PRO A 398 -4.71 23.99 -17.50
CA PRO A 398 -3.43 23.45 -17.03
C PRO A 398 -3.34 23.45 -15.48
N PRO A 399 -2.42 22.65 -14.89
CA PRO A 399 -2.77 21.72 -13.83
C PRO A 399 -2.06 21.98 -12.50
N ALA A 400 -2.41 23.10 -11.88
CA ALA A 400 -2.23 23.34 -10.44
C ALA A 400 -3.51 23.91 -9.79
N SER A 401 -4.47 24.39 -10.61
CA SER A 401 -5.76 24.93 -10.15
C SER A 401 -6.80 23.86 -9.77
N PHE A 402 -6.53 22.58 -10.09
CA PHE A 402 -7.48 21.47 -9.85
C PHE A 402 -7.60 21.09 -8.37
N TRP A 403 -6.50 21.28 -7.63
CA TRP A 403 -6.37 20.91 -6.23
C TRP A 403 -6.28 22.15 -5.36
N GLN A 404 -7.22 22.28 -4.43
CA GLN A 404 -7.30 23.35 -3.45
C GLN A 404 -7.03 22.80 -2.05
N GLU A 405 -6.61 23.67 -1.14
CA GLU A 405 -6.44 23.29 0.27
C GLU A 405 -7.74 22.69 0.82
N GLY A 406 -7.64 21.50 1.41
CA GLY A 406 -8.79 20.76 1.94
C GLY A 406 -9.39 19.74 0.97
N ASP A 407 -9.08 19.82 -0.33
CA ASP A 407 -9.51 18.79 -1.27
C ASP A 407 -8.99 17.41 -0.86
N THR A 408 -9.79 16.39 -1.18
CA THR A 408 -9.50 15.00 -0.85
C THR A 408 -9.60 14.14 -2.10
N GLY A 409 -8.66 13.22 -2.26
CA GLY A 409 -8.63 12.22 -3.32
C GLY A 409 -8.47 10.81 -2.77
N ILE A 410 -8.91 9.83 -3.56
CA ILE A 410 -8.65 8.41 -3.29
C ILE A 410 -7.30 8.03 -3.89
N VAL A 411 -6.47 7.37 -3.09
CA VAL A 411 -5.18 6.80 -3.49
C VAL A 411 -5.40 5.33 -3.83
N ILE A 412 -4.85 4.90 -4.96
CA ILE A 412 -4.76 3.49 -5.36
C ILE A 412 -3.27 3.18 -5.45
N HIS A 413 -2.78 2.40 -4.49
CA HIS A 413 -1.37 2.09 -4.32
C HIS A 413 -1.01 0.75 -4.98
N CYS A 414 0.14 0.69 -5.64
CA CYS A 414 0.76 -0.55 -6.06
C CYS A 414 2.29 -0.48 -6.00
N PHE A 415 2.94 -1.57 -5.58
CA PHE A 415 4.40 -1.69 -5.68
C PHE A 415 4.85 -2.93 -6.47
N GLY A 416 6.10 -2.89 -6.94
CA GLY A 416 6.78 -3.97 -7.65
C GLY A 416 7.78 -4.78 -6.81
N GLY A 417 8.63 -5.53 -7.51
CA GLY A 417 9.60 -6.45 -6.92
C GLY A 417 10.98 -5.85 -6.76
N ILE A 418 11.83 -6.56 -6.01
CA ILE A 418 13.25 -6.27 -5.87
C ILE A 418 14.03 -7.23 -6.79
N GLY A 419 14.80 -6.68 -7.71
CA GLY A 419 15.69 -7.37 -8.64
C GLY A 419 17.15 -7.25 -8.28
N GLY A 420 18.03 -7.55 -9.23
CA GLY A 420 19.48 -7.51 -9.04
C GLY A 420 20.03 -8.76 -8.34
N LYS A 421 21.29 -8.71 -7.93
CA LYS A 421 22.03 -9.83 -7.32
C LYS A 421 21.44 -10.27 -5.98
N LYS A 422 20.92 -9.31 -5.21
CA LYS A 422 20.26 -9.54 -3.91
C LYS A 422 18.73 -9.61 -4.02
N GLY A 423 18.20 -9.58 -5.24
CA GLY A 423 16.76 -9.52 -5.50
C GLY A 423 15.98 -10.74 -5.05
N GLU A 424 14.66 -10.58 -5.05
CA GLU A 424 13.72 -11.63 -4.72
C GLU A 424 13.73 -12.74 -5.78
N LYS A 425 13.53 -13.99 -5.34
CA LYS A 425 13.32 -15.10 -6.28
C LYS A 425 11.94 -14.98 -6.91
N ILE A 426 11.90 -14.62 -8.18
CA ILE A 426 10.64 -14.49 -8.94
C ILE A 426 10.17 -15.87 -9.37
N ALA A 427 9.16 -16.40 -8.68
CA ALA A 427 8.53 -17.67 -9.05
C ALA A 427 7.68 -17.51 -10.32
N LEU A 428 7.88 -18.39 -11.30
CA LEU A 428 7.11 -18.42 -12.56
C LEU A 428 7.10 -17.10 -13.35
N GLY A 429 8.06 -16.20 -13.10
CA GLY A 429 8.11 -14.87 -13.72
C GLY A 429 7.03 -13.90 -13.21
N ILE A 430 6.33 -14.23 -12.11
CA ILE A 430 5.29 -13.38 -11.52
C ILE A 430 5.86 -12.57 -10.37
N VAL A 431 5.76 -11.25 -10.50
CA VAL A 431 6.06 -10.28 -9.45
C VAL A 431 4.73 -9.90 -8.80
N THR A 432 4.49 -10.45 -7.61
CA THR A 432 3.19 -10.37 -6.94
C THR A 432 2.82 -8.97 -6.49
N GLY A 433 3.79 -8.13 -6.09
CA GLY A 433 3.54 -6.77 -5.61
C GLY A 433 2.60 -6.69 -4.40
N HIS A 434 2.03 -5.51 -4.18
CA HIS A 434 0.95 -5.27 -3.20
C HIS A 434 -0.03 -4.23 -3.73
N PHE A 435 -1.24 -4.24 -3.18
CA PHE A 435 -2.32 -3.32 -3.51
C PHE A 435 -2.98 -2.81 -2.23
N ALA A 436 -3.21 -1.50 -2.17
CA ALA A 436 -3.98 -0.89 -1.09
C ALA A 436 -4.73 0.35 -1.59
N PHE A 437 -5.78 0.73 -0.87
CA PHE A 437 -6.37 2.05 -1.00
C PHE A 437 -5.72 3.01 0.01
N GLY A 438 -5.96 4.29 -0.18
CA GLY A 438 -5.57 5.34 0.74
C GLY A 438 -6.34 6.62 0.46
N ILE A 439 -6.06 7.64 1.26
CA ILE A 439 -6.64 8.97 1.13
C ILE A 439 -5.50 9.97 0.97
N ALA A 440 -5.58 10.85 -0.02
CA ALA A 440 -4.69 11.98 -0.18
C ALA A 440 -5.47 13.25 0.13
N LYS A 441 -5.02 14.02 1.12
CA LYS A 441 -5.58 15.34 1.42
C LYS A 441 -4.62 16.42 0.95
N VAL A 442 -5.14 17.45 0.29
CA VAL A 442 -4.35 18.63 -0.05
C VAL A 442 -4.22 19.49 1.20
N VAL A 443 -2.99 19.68 1.64
CA VAL A 443 -2.66 20.48 2.82
C VAL A 443 -1.62 21.53 2.46
N ARG A 444 -1.56 22.58 3.28
CA ARG A 444 -0.46 23.54 3.23
C ARG A 444 0.74 22.99 3.96
N ASP A 445 1.86 22.88 3.25
CA ASP A 445 3.12 22.47 3.83
C ASP A 445 3.55 23.45 4.92
N ARG A 446 3.95 22.93 6.07
CA ARG A 446 4.24 23.76 7.24
C ARG A 446 5.57 24.50 7.16
N PHE A 447 6.50 24.10 6.32
CA PHE A 447 7.81 24.78 6.16
C PHE A 447 7.79 25.73 4.98
N THR A 448 7.16 25.29 3.89
CA THR A 448 7.14 26.03 2.62
C THR A 448 5.80 26.74 2.38
N GLY A 449 4.73 26.47 3.10
CA GLY A 449 3.43 27.10 2.80
C GLY A 449 2.86 26.76 1.40
N GLU A 450 3.50 25.87 0.64
CA GLU A 450 3.04 25.37 -0.65
C GLU A 450 1.97 24.30 -0.44
N LEU A 451 1.11 24.08 -1.44
CA LEU A 451 0.17 22.97 -1.39
C LEU A 451 0.88 21.67 -1.74
N ARG A 452 0.56 20.62 -0.98
CA ARG A 452 1.09 19.26 -1.16
C ARG A 452 0.04 18.22 -0.81
N PHE A 453 0.24 16.99 -1.27
CA PHE A 453 -0.50 15.85 -0.74
C PHE A 453 0.04 15.44 0.64
N ASP A 454 -0.88 15.28 1.58
CA ASP A 454 -0.74 14.50 2.80
C ASP A 454 -1.40 13.13 2.56
N ILE A 455 -0.58 12.12 2.29
CA ILE A 455 -1.03 10.78 1.91
C ILE A 455 -1.12 9.88 3.15
N GLU A 456 -2.25 9.22 3.28
CA GLU A 456 -2.51 8.19 4.27
C GLU A 456 -2.93 6.90 3.58
N TYR A 457 -2.17 5.83 3.80
CA TYR A 457 -2.48 4.52 3.27
C TYR A 457 -3.39 3.75 4.22
N LYS A 458 -4.33 2.99 3.64
CA LYS A 458 -5.21 2.05 4.33
C LYS A 458 -4.72 0.63 4.08
N GLN A 459 -3.73 0.21 4.86
CA GLN A 459 -3.00 -1.02 4.61
C GLN A 459 -3.78 -2.24 5.07
N VAL A 460 -4.51 -2.87 4.14
CA VAL A 460 -5.00 -4.25 4.28
C VAL A 460 -3.86 -5.18 3.86
N TYR A 461 -2.90 -5.39 4.77
CA TYR A 461 -1.65 -6.06 4.44
C TYR A 461 -1.41 -7.29 5.31
N ALA A 462 -1.13 -8.42 4.65
CA ALA A 462 -0.85 -9.67 5.33
C ALA A 462 0.39 -9.58 6.21
N HIS A 463 0.48 -10.49 7.19
CA HIS A 463 1.67 -10.62 8.02
C HIS A 463 2.88 -10.89 7.14
N ASN A 464 3.95 -10.13 7.38
CA ASN A 464 5.11 -10.02 6.52
C ASN A 464 6.38 -10.05 7.39
N PRO A 465 7.55 -10.34 6.80
CA PRO A 465 8.80 -10.41 7.56
C PRO A 465 9.27 -9.05 8.08
N ASP A 466 8.71 -7.95 7.57
CA ASP A 466 9.12 -6.58 7.89
C ASP A 466 8.35 -5.97 9.05
N GLY A 467 7.33 -6.66 9.56
CA GLY A 467 6.52 -6.15 10.67
C GLY A 467 5.73 -4.89 10.30
N ILE A 468 5.39 -4.73 9.01
CA ILE A 468 4.42 -3.72 8.57
C ILE A 468 3.05 -4.18 9.05
N VAL A 469 2.40 -3.34 9.85
CA VAL A 469 1.15 -3.65 10.52
C VAL A 469 -0.02 -3.17 9.66
N ALA A 470 -1.02 -4.03 9.45
CA ALA A 470 -2.25 -3.63 8.78
C ALA A 470 -2.95 -2.50 9.56
N GLY A 471 -3.30 -1.40 8.89
CA GLY A 471 -3.82 -0.21 9.54
C GLY A 471 -3.60 1.06 8.74
N SER A 472 -4.17 2.15 9.21
CA SER A 472 -3.91 3.49 8.64
C SER A 472 -2.44 3.86 8.88
N SER A 473 -1.72 4.29 7.86
CA SER A 473 -0.31 4.68 7.97
C SER A 473 -0.03 5.95 7.17
N LYS A 474 0.70 6.90 7.75
CA LYS A 474 1.18 8.08 6.99
C LYS A 474 2.27 7.69 6.00
N TRP A 475 2.46 8.53 4.98
CA TRP A 475 3.45 8.29 3.94
C TRP A 475 4.84 8.00 4.50
N GLN A 476 5.33 8.82 5.42
CA GLN A 476 6.66 8.62 6.01
C GLN A 476 6.79 7.31 6.79
N SER A 477 5.70 6.72 7.28
CA SER A 477 5.75 5.46 8.03
C SER A 477 5.69 4.24 7.11
N TYR A 478 4.88 4.30 6.05
CA TYR A 478 4.73 3.17 5.12
C TYR A 478 5.80 3.16 4.01
N MET A 479 6.16 4.33 3.51
CA MET A 479 7.15 4.48 2.44
C MET A 479 8.52 4.83 3.00
N GLY A 480 8.58 5.89 3.81
CA GLY A 480 9.83 6.55 4.19
C GLY A 480 10.60 5.96 5.38
N ASP A 481 10.01 5.01 6.11
CA ASP A 481 10.60 4.43 7.31
C ASP A 481 11.89 3.69 6.97
N LEU A 482 12.99 4.00 7.66
CA LEU A 482 14.30 3.45 7.30
C LEU A 482 14.40 1.94 7.58
N GLU A 483 13.59 1.42 8.50
CA GLU A 483 13.63 0.03 8.95
C GLU A 483 12.62 -0.84 8.19
N ARG A 484 11.45 -0.28 7.88
CA ARG A 484 10.29 -1.05 7.36
C ARG A 484 9.67 -0.47 6.10
N GLY A 485 10.06 0.72 5.67
CA GLY A 485 9.48 1.41 4.53
C GLY A 485 9.91 0.82 3.18
N TRP A 486 9.12 1.08 2.13
CA TRP A 486 9.37 0.56 0.78
C TRP A 486 10.09 1.51 -0.18
N LEU A 487 10.39 2.75 0.25
CA LEU A 487 10.92 3.77 -0.64
C LEU A 487 12.25 3.38 -1.29
N GLY A 488 13.17 2.80 -0.50
CA GLY A 488 14.55 2.56 -0.91
C GLY A 488 14.78 1.29 -1.73
N ASP A 489 13.88 0.30 -1.61
CA ASP A 489 14.12 -1.05 -2.11
C ASP A 489 13.09 -1.53 -3.15
N ARG A 490 11.92 -0.87 -3.27
CA ARG A 490 10.89 -1.21 -4.26
C ARG A 490 10.52 -0.03 -5.15
N PRO A 491 10.08 -0.30 -6.41
CA PRO A 491 9.37 0.69 -7.19
C PRO A 491 7.90 0.73 -6.79
N VAL A 492 7.35 1.94 -6.67
CA VAL A 492 5.97 2.20 -6.25
C VAL A 492 5.26 3.10 -7.26
N CYS A 493 3.96 2.88 -7.43
CA CYS A 493 3.05 3.71 -8.19
C CYS A 493 1.81 3.99 -7.35
N ASP A 494 1.60 5.25 -6.98
CA ASP A 494 0.37 5.74 -6.38
C ASP A 494 -0.43 6.49 -7.44
N ILE A 495 -1.71 6.15 -7.59
CA ILE A 495 -2.64 6.88 -8.45
C ILE A 495 -3.64 7.59 -7.56
N ILE A 496 -3.69 8.91 -7.64
CA ILE A 496 -4.59 9.76 -6.86
C ILE A 496 -5.67 10.30 -7.80
N CYS A 497 -6.93 10.14 -7.42
CA CYS A 497 -8.07 10.64 -8.16
C CYS A 497 -8.95 11.50 -7.25
N LYS A 498 -9.28 12.72 -7.69
CA LYS A 498 -10.35 13.51 -7.06
C LYS A 498 -11.67 12.96 -7.56
N LEU A 499 -12.46 12.36 -6.69
CA LEU A 499 -13.76 11.81 -7.05
C LEU A 499 -14.82 12.54 -6.25
N ASP A 500 -15.33 13.64 -6.77
CA ASP A 500 -16.32 14.46 -6.04
C ASP A 500 -17.56 13.64 -5.66
N SER A 501 -17.93 12.64 -6.47
CA SER A 501 -19.03 11.71 -6.19
C SER A 501 -18.81 10.82 -4.96
N VAL A 502 -17.55 10.64 -4.52
CA VAL A 502 -17.17 9.85 -3.33
C VAL A 502 -16.72 10.77 -2.20
N CYS A 503 -15.92 11.78 -2.50
CA CYS A 503 -15.22 12.63 -1.54
C CYS A 503 -16.06 13.80 -1.00
N ARG A 504 -17.30 13.98 -1.50
CA ARG A 504 -18.24 14.97 -0.97
C ARG A 504 -19.49 14.29 -0.43
N ASP A 505 -19.93 14.77 0.73
CA ASP A 505 -21.18 14.32 1.36
C ASP A 505 -22.39 14.77 0.54
N TYR A 506 -23.47 14.01 0.66
CA TYR A 506 -24.78 14.32 0.12
C TYR A 506 -25.71 14.73 1.25
N ASP A 507 -26.59 15.70 0.99
CA ASP A 507 -27.58 16.19 1.94
C ASP A 507 -28.97 16.18 1.28
N PHE A 508 -29.78 15.19 1.64
CA PHE A 508 -31.14 14.99 1.12
C PHE A 508 -32.16 15.52 2.14
N ASP A 509 -32.26 16.84 2.23
CA ASP A 509 -33.10 17.57 3.21
C ASP A 509 -32.82 17.17 4.67
N GLY A 510 -31.55 17.25 5.07
CA GLY A 510 -31.08 16.95 6.42
C GLY A 510 -30.63 15.50 6.62
N ILE A 511 -30.90 14.60 5.67
CA ILE A 511 -30.36 13.24 5.67
C ILE A 511 -29.00 13.26 4.97
N LYS A 512 -27.94 13.08 5.77
CA LYS A 512 -26.57 13.10 5.28
C LYS A 512 -26.07 11.72 4.92
N LEU A 513 -25.46 11.59 3.76
CA LEU A 513 -24.81 10.38 3.28
C LEU A 513 -23.35 10.71 2.91
N SER A 514 -22.39 10.00 3.51
CA SER A 514 -20.95 10.20 3.24
C SER A 514 -20.30 8.92 2.72
N PRO A 515 -20.10 8.80 1.38
CA PRO A 515 -19.46 7.61 0.82
C PRO A 515 -18.02 7.41 1.27
N LEU A 516 -17.29 8.51 1.47
CA LEU A 516 -15.91 8.45 1.92
C LEU A 516 -15.80 7.96 3.37
N ASP A 517 -16.68 8.40 4.27
CA ASP A 517 -16.68 7.91 5.64
C ASP A 517 -17.06 6.42 5.70
N GLU A 518 -18.04 6.00 4.89
CA GLU A 518 -18.38 4.59 4.76
C GLU A 518 -17.20 3.74 4.26
N LEU A 519 -16.52 4.20 3.19
CA LEU A 519 -15.34 3.51 2.67
C LEU A 519 -14.25 3.38 3.73
N ASN A 520 -13.99 4.45 4.48
CA ASN A 520 -13.02 4.40 5.56
C ASN A 520 -13.45 3.43 6.67
N GLN A 521 -14.72 3.39 7.04
CA GLN A 521 -15.22 2.44 8.05
C GLN A 521 -15.02 0.98 7.59
N GLN A 522 -15.35 0.67 6.33
CA GLN A 522 -15.15 -0.68 5.79
C GLN A 522 -13.66 -1.06 5.72
N LEU A 523 -12.79 -0.10 5.40
CA LEU A 523 -11.34 -0.32 5.41
C LEU A 523 -10.82 -0.51 6.84
N ASP A 524 -11.26 0.29 7.82
CA ASP A 524 -10.87 0.16 9.23
C ASP A 524 -11.27 -1.24 9.77
N ILE A 525 -12.48 -1.74 9.43
CA ILE A 525 -12.90 -3.11 9.74
C ILE A 525 -11.93 -4.13 9.13
N MET A 526 -11.63 -3.99 7.84
CA MET A 526 -10.78 -4.94 7.12
C MET A 526 -9.34 -4.97 7.66
N MET A 527 -8.78 -3.80 7.98
CA MET A 527 -7.44 -3.68 8.54
C MET A 527 -7.34 -4.33 9.92
N ALA A 528 -8.32 -4.10 10.81
CA ALA A 528 -8.36 -4.72 12.14
C ALA A 528 -8.45 -6.25 12.09
N ARG A 529 -9.26 -6.76 11.17
CA ARG A 529 -9.35 -8.21 10.88
C ARG A 529 -8.04 -8.77 10.36
N TYR A 530 -7.36 -8.04 9.49
CA TYR A 530 -6.08 -8.44 8.95
C TYR A 530 -4.99 -8.55 10.03
N ARG A 531 -4.96 -7.63 11.00
CA ARG A 531 -4.01 -7.68 12.13
C ARG A 531 -4.17 -8.92 13.00
N SER A 532 -5.40 -9.38 13.20
CA SER A 532 -5.72 -10.51 14.08
C SER A 532 -5.87 -11.84 13.34
N GLY A 533 -5.96 -11.81 12.00
CA GLY A 533 -6.25 -12.98 11.18
C GLY A 533 -7.61 -13.59 11.47
N ASP A 534 -8.63 -12.78 11.74
CA ASP A 534 -9.95 -13.26 12.19
C ASP A 534 -9.86 -14.22 13.38
N GLY A 535 -8.99 -13.89 14.35
CA GLY A 535 -8.77 -14.68 15.56
C GLY A 535 -7.79 -15.83 15.39
N THR A 536 -7.34 -16.13 14.17
CA THR A 536 -6.41 -17.24 13.92
C THR A 536 -4.93 -16.89 14.16
N GLY A 537 -4.63 -15.61 14.41
CA GLY A 537 -3.28 -15.08 14.58
C GLY A 537 -2.53 -14.84 13.27
N ALA A 538 -3.15 -15.12 12.11
CA ALA A 538 -2.48 -14.96 10.82
C ALA A 538 -3.43 -14.62 9.66
N SER A 539 -3.20 -13.46 9.07
CA SER A 539 -3.62 -13.15 7.69
C SER A 539 -2.48 -13.43 6.73
N LEU A 540 -2.72 -14.31 5.76
CA LEU A 540 -1.72 -14.78 4.80
C LEU A 540 -2.26 -14.68 3.37
N VAL A 541 -1.37 -14.37 2.44
CA VAL A 541 -1.70 -14.41 1.01
C VAL A 541 -1.74 -15.86 0.54
N THR A 542 -2.85 -16.26 -0.06
CA THR A 542 -3.04 -17.57 -0.67
C THR A 542 -3.68 -17.40 -2.06
N PRO A 543 -3.74 -18.44 -2.91
CA PRO A 543 -4.52 -18.38 -4.15
C PRO A 543 -6.01 -18.03 -3.96
N ALA A 544 -6.52 -18.13 -2.72
CA ALA A 544 -7.90 -17.82 -2.36
C ALA A 544 -8.06 -16.53 -1.53
N THR A 545 -6.97 -15.92 -1.05
CA THR A 545 -6.97 -14.71 -0.20
C THR A 545 -5.84 -13.79 -0.65
N SER A 546 -6.16 -12.55 -1.04
CA SER A 546 -5.15 -11.57 -1.42
C SER A 546 -5.55 -10.18 -0.96
N CYS A 547 -4.55 -9.34 -0.71
CA CYS A 547 -4.72 -7.94 -0.32
C CYS A 547 -5.59 -7.17 -1.34
N VAL A 548 -5.49 -7.52 -2.63
CA VAL A 548 -6.33 -6.98 -3.71
C VAL A 548 -7.80 -7.29 -3.48
N GLN A 549 -8.13 -8.57 -3.30
CA GLN A 549 -9.49 -9.03 -3.10
C GLN A 549 -10.11 -8.40 -1.86
N ASP A 550 -9.39 -8.40 -0.74
CA ASP A 550 -9.97 -7.98 0.53
C ASP A 550 -10.01 -6.43 0.65
N SER A 551 -9.06 -5.70 0.05
CA SER A 551 -9.20 -4.24 -0.14
C SER A 551 -10.39 -3.90 -1.03
N SER A 552 -10.60 -4.67 -2.09
CA SER A 552 -11.73 -4.51 -3.01
C SER A 552 -13.07 -4.83 -2.34
N GLN A 553 -13.08 -5.77 -1.39
CA GLN A 553 -14.27 -6.09 -0.61
C GLN A 553 -14.79 -4.85 0.13
N ALA A 554 -13.91 -4.00 0.67
CA ALA A 554 -14.32 -2.78 1.36
C ALA A 554 -15.07 -1.82 0.42
N ILE A 555 -14.60 -1.66 -0.83
CA ILE A 555 -15.32 -0.88 -1.85
C ILE A 555 -16.66 -1.50 -2.18
N TYR A 556 -16.70 -2.81 -2.42
CA TYR A 556 -17.94 -3.51 -2.73
C TYR A 556 -18.97 -3.36 -1.60
N ALA A 557 -18.55 -3.53 -0.34
CA ALA A 557 -19.40 -3.34 0.84
C ALA A 557 -19.93 -1.91 0.92
N THR A 558 -19.07 -0.92 0.67
CA THR A 558 -19.44 0.50 0.62
C THR A 558 -20.53 0.76 -0.41
N ILE A 559 -20.35 0.29 -1.65
CA ILE A 559 -21.34 0.44 -2.73
C ILE A 559 -22.69 -0.16 -2.32
N LYS A 560 -22.68 -1.38 -1.76
CA LYS A 560 -23.91 -2.05 -1.36
C LYS A 560 -24.61 -1.38 -0.18
N LYS A 561 -23.86 -0.89 0.82
CA LYS A 561 -24.45 -0.21 1.97
C LYS A 561 -25.10 1.10 1.56
N ILE A 562 -24.41 1.92 0.76
CA ILE A 562 -24.96 3.17 0.23
C ILE A 562 -26.21 2.91 -0.61
N ALA A 563 -26.16 1.92 -1.52
CA ALA A 563 -27.32 1.57 -2.34
C ALA A 563 -28.52 1.15 -1.47
N ALA A 564 -28.29 0.29 -0.46
CA ALA A 564 -29.34 -0.15 0.45
C ALA A 564 -29.92 1.00 1.30
N GLU A 565 -29.08 1.90 1.80
CA GLU A 565 -29.52 3.08 2.57
C GLU A 565 -30.40 4.00 1.73
N VAL A 566 -30.03 4.20 0.46
CA VAL A 566 -30.80 5.03 -0.47
C VAL A 566 -32.10 4.34 -0.91
N GLU A 567 -32.09 3.04 -1.20
CA GLU A 567 -33.28 2.26 -1.59
C GLU A 567 -34.29 2.13 -0.44
N SER A 568 -33.81 1.99 0.80
CA SER A 568 -34.64 1.80 1.99
C SER A 568 -35.20 3.11 2.58
N ASN A 569 -34.77 4.28 2.08
CA ASN A 569 -35.18 5.58 2.59
C ASN A 569 -36.11 6.33 1.60
N PRO A 570 -37.43 6.34 1.83
CA PRO A 570 -38.39 7.01 0.94
C PRO A 570 -38.12 8.51 0.76
N GLN A 571 -37.61 9.20 1.79
CA GLN A 571 -37.35 10.64 1.72
C GLN A 571 -36.22 10.96 0.73
N ILE A 572 -35.16 10.15 0.70
CA ILE A 572 -34.09 10.30 -0.30
C ILE A 572 -34.65 10.06 -1.71
N GLN A 573 -35.47 9.02 -1.89
CA GLN A 573 -36.07 8.69 -3.18
C GLN A 573 -36.99 9.80 -3.69
N ASP A 574 -37.83 10.36 -2.83
CA ASP A 574 -38.74 11.44 -3.19
C ASP A 574 -37.96 12.72 -3.50
N TRP A 575 -36.88 13.00 -2.75
CA TRP A 575 -36.00 14.13 -3.03
C TRP A 575 -35.34 14.03 -4.40
N LEU A 576 -34.78 12.87 -4.75
CA LEU A 576 -34.14 12.63 -6.04
C LEU A 576 -35.14 12.80 -7.21
N LYS A 577 -36.38 12.34 -7.03
CA LYS A 577 -37.45 12.52 -8.04
C LYS A 577 -37.90 13.96 -8.18
N ALA A 578 -37.98 14.69 -7.08
CA ALA A 578 -38.38 16.10 -7.07
C ALA A 578 -37.27 17.03 -7.62
N ASN A 579 -36.01 16.62 -7.54
CA ASN A 579 -34.84 17.43 -7.92
C ASN A 579 -33.97 16.76 -9.02
N PRO A 580 -34.53 16.41 -10.20
CA PRO A 580 -33.82 15.60 -11.20
C PRO A 580 -32.63 16.32 -11.86
N THR A 581 -32.66 17.66 -11.92
CA THR A 581 -31.60 18.47 -12.54
C THR A 581 -30.61 19.05 -11.53
N ASP A 582 -30.81 18.78 -10.24
CA ASP A 582 -29.91 19.29 -9.19
C ASP A 582 -28.50 18.69 -9.33
N ALA A 583 -27.48 19.50 -9.03
CA ALA A 583 -26.09 19.09 -9.15
C ALA A 583 -25.76 17.88 -8.24
N GLN A 584 -26.41 17.76 -7.09
CA GLN A 584 -26.28 16.62 -6.19
C GLN A 584 -26.88 15.34 -6.79
N THR A 585 -28.05 15.42 -7.43
CA THR A 585 -28.66 14.29 -8.13
C THR A 585 -27.75 13.77 -9.24
N GLN A 586 -27.24 14.66 -10.09
CA GLN A 586 -26.31 14.27 -11.15
C GLN A 586 -25.02 13.65 -10.61
N ARG A 587 -24.50 14.19 -9.49
CA ARG A 587 -23.32 13.64 -8.80
C ARG A 587 -23.62 12.25 -8.23
N PHE A 588 -24.81 12.05 -7.68
CA PHE A 588 -25.26 10.77 -7.15
C PHE A 588 -25.42 9.73 -8.26
N ASP A 589 -25.96 10.11 -9.43
CA ASP A 589 -26.04 9.22 -10.60
C ASP A 589 -24.65 8.76 -11.06
N ARG A 590 -23.65 9.65 -11.02
CA ARG A 590 -22.25 9.28 -11.28
C ARG A 590 -21.70 8.32 -10.23
N LEU A 591 -22.04 8.49 -8.96
CA LEU A 591 -21.66 7.55 -7.89
C LEU A 591 -22.24 6.15 -8.16
N VAL A 592 -23.51 6.07 -8.56
CA VAL A 592 -24.18 4.80 -8.91
C VAL A 592 -23.52 4.17 -10.15
N ALA A 593 -23.26 4.95 -11.20
CA ALA A 593 -22.59 4.46 -12.40
C ALA A 593 -21.16 3.95 -12.12
N LEU A 594 -20.43 4.66 -11.26
CA LEU A 594 -19.12 4.24 -10.77
C LEU A 594 -19.22 2.92 -9.99
N GLY A 595 -20.16 2.82 -9.05
CA GLY A 595 -20.41 1.61 -8.26
C GLY A 595 -20.69 0.39 -9.14
N ASN A 596 -21.57 0.54 -10.14
CA ASN A 596 -21.89 -0.50 -11.11
C ASN A 596 -20.70 -0.92 -11.98
N SER A 597 -19.81 0.03 -12.30
CA SER A 597 -18.60 -0.23 -13.10
C SER A 597 -17.54 -0.97 -12.27
N LEU A 598 -17.34 -0.55 -11.01
CA LEU A 598 -16.41 -1.19 -10.09
C LEU A 598 -16.88 -2.59 -9.72
N GLU A 599 -18.17 -2.80 -9.43
CA GLU A 599 -18.71 -4.12 -9.08
C GLU A 599 -18.40 -5.19 -10.14
N LYS A 600 -18.44 -4.83 -11.44
CA LYS A 600 -18.09 -5.74 -12.54
C LYS A 600 -16.62 -6.18 -12.52
N VAL A 601 -15.72 -5.31 -12.04
CA VAL A 601 -14.29 -5.62 -11.90
C VAL A 601 -14.02 -6.40 -10.62
N LEU A 602 -14.67 -6.02 -9.52
CA LEU A 602 -14.44 -6.61 -8.20
C LEU A 602 -15.08 -8.00 -8.04
N VAL A 603 -16.19 -8.27 -8.75
CA VAL A 603 -16.94 -9.53 -8.69
C VAL A 603 -17.13 -10.08 -10.11
N PRO A 604 -16.07 -10.59 -10.76
CA PRO A 604 -16.20 -11.15 -12.09
C PRO A 604 -17.21 -12.32 -12.06
N LEU A 605 -18.19 -12.29 -12.98
CA LEU A 605 -19.29 -13.26 -13.10
C LEU A 605 -20.34 -13.21 -11.94
N GLY A 606 -20.31 -12.19 -11.07
CA GLY A 606 -21.27 -12.04 -9.98
C GLY A 606 -21.08 -13.03 -8.81
N ILE A 607 -19.95 -13.73 -8.76
CA ILE A 607 -19.63 -14.69 -7.70
C ILE A 607 -18.94 -13.98 -6.53
N VAL A 608 -19.70 -13.71 -5.48
CA VAL A 608 -19.19 -13.17 -4.20
C VAL A 608 -18.65 -14.32 -3.33
N ARG A 609 -17.45 -14.15 -2.76
CA ARG A 609 -16.86 -15.16 -1.86
C ARG A 609 -17.76 -15.39 -0.63
N PRO A 610 -17.91 -16.63 -0.12
CA PRO A 610 -18.78 -16.92 1.03
C PRO A 610 -18.42 -16.14 2.30
N ASP A 611 -17.13 -15.94 2.55
CA ASP A 611 -16.66 -15.15 3.68
C ASP A 611 -17.06 -13.68 3.52
N TRP A 612 -17.02 -13.11 2.32
CA TRP A 612 -17.50 -11.73 2.08
C TRP A 612 -18.99 -11.55 2.43
N ARG A 613 -19.84 -12.57 2.23
CA ARG A 613 -21.26 -12.51 2.62
C ARG A 613 -21.42 -12.48 4.13
N LYS A 614 -20.72 -13.38 4.85
CA LYS A 614 -20.69 -13.38 6.31
C LYS A 614 -20.19 -12.05 6.86
N ASN A 615 -19.15 -11.50 6.22
CA ASN A 615 -18.55 -10.22 6.58
C ASN A 615 -19.50 -9.04 6.31
N ALA A 616 -20.22 -9.05 5.20
CA ALA A 616 -21.23 -8.05 4.86
C ALA A 616 -22.37 -8.05 5.90
N GLN A 617 -22.82 -9.23 6.33
CA GLN A 617 -23.81 -9.38 7.40
C GLN A 617 -23.29 -8.83 8.74
N LEU A 618 -22.03 -9.10 9.10
CA LEU A 618 -21.37 -8.51 10.28
C LEU A 618 -21.22 -6.99 10.18
N ALA A 619 -21.11 -6.45 8.96
CA ALA A 619 -21.11 -5.02 8.67
C ALA A 619 -22.52 -4.41 8.52
N GLY A 620 -23.58 -5.18 8.84
CA GLY A 620 -24.96 -4.70 8.84
C GLY A 620 -25.63 -4.64 7.47
N ILE A 621 -25.04 -5.29 6.46
CA ILE A 621 -25.55 -5.33 5.08
C ILE A 621 -26.30 -6.65 4.86
N ASP A 622 -27.61 -6.59 4.64
CA ASP A 622 -28.40 -7.75 4.26
C ASP A 622 -28.26 -8.02 2.75
N CYS A 623 -27.27 -8.83 2.39
CA CYS A 623 -27.06 -9.21 1.00
C CYS A 623 -28.10 -10.28 0.58
N ASN A 624 -29.28 -9.84 0.13
CA ASN A 624 -30.27 -10.68 -0.55
C ASN A 624 -29.75 -11.13 -1.92
N LEU A 625 -28.80 -12.08 -1.93
CA LEU A 625 -28.18 -12.61 -3.14
C LEU A 625 -28.40 -14.12 -3.25
N LYS A 626 -28.90 -14.54 -4.42
CA LYS A 626 -29.17 -15.94 -4.74
C LYS A 626 -27.95 -16.83 -4.38
N PRO A 627 -28.17 -18.00 -3.77
CA PRO A 627 -27.10 -18.97 -3.57
C PRO A 627 -26.46 -19.30 -4.91
N SER A 628 -25.15 -19.53 -4.91
CA SER A 628 -24.45 -20.13 -6.04
C SER A 628 -25.19 -21.42 -6.43
N ARG A 629 -25.94 -21.40 -7.53
CA ARG A 629 -26.57 -22.60 -8.11
C ARG A 629 -25.60 -23.44 -8.94
N PHE A 630 -24.30 -23.14 -8.87
CA PHE A 630 -23.28 -23.99 -9.47
C PHE A 630 -22.78 -25.00 -8.43
N ALA A 631 -22.95 -26.28 -8.78
CA ALA A 631 -22.28 -27.44 -8.20
C ALA A 631 -20.77 -27.16 -8.02
N PRO A 632 -20.03 -27.87 -7.14
CA PRO A 632 -18.65 -27.52 -6.78
C PRO A 632 -17.77 -27.46 -8.02
N ILE A 633 -17.54 -26.24 -8.52
CA ILE A 633 -16.71 -26.00 -9.69
C ILE A 633 -15.28 -26.39 -9.29
N THR A 634 -14.68 -27.27 -10.09
CA THR A 634 -13.37 -27.87 -9.86
C THR A 634 -12.24 -26.83 -9.75
N HIS A 635 -11.17 -27.20 -9.04
CA HIS A 635 -9.99 -26.36 -8.72
C HIS A 635 -9.39 -25.50 -9.85
N PRO A 636 -9.30 -25.90 -11.14
CA PRO A 636 -8.62 -25.10 -12.16
C PRO A 636 -9.38 -23.84 -12.60
N ILE A 637 -10.72 -23.85 -12.61
CA ILE A 637 -11.52 -22.68 -13.01
C ILE A 637 -11.49 -21.60 -11.91
N LYS A 638 -11.48 -22.01 -10.63
CA LYS A 638 -11.29 -21.09 -9.49
C LYS A 638 -9.94 -20.38 -9.56
N ALA A 639 -8.87 -21.09 -9.95
CA ALA A 639 -7.53 -20.51 -10.12
C ALA A 639 -7.46 -19.51 -11.30
N LEU A 640 -8.19 -19.77 -12.39
CA LEU A 640 -8.23 -18.87 -13.56
C LEU A 640 -9.02 -17.58 -13.27
N ILE A 641 -10.12 -17.69 -12.51
CA ILE A 641 -10.93 -16.53 -12.08
C ILE A 641 -10.19 -15.74 -10.99
N SER A 642 -9.54 -16.41 -10.03
CA SER A 642 -8.79 -15.74 -8.97
C SER A 642 -7.61 -14.93 -9.49
N TYR A 643 -6.88 -15.45 -10.50
CA TYR A 643 -5.77 -14.75 -11.14
C TYR A 643 -6.11 -13.33 -11.63
N ARG A 644 -7.31 -13.12 -12.20
CA ARG A 644 -7.77 -11.80 -12.66
C ARG A 644 -7.99 -10.80 -11.52
N THR A 645 -8.18 -11.30 -10.29
CA THR A 645 -8.43 -10.52 -9.06
C THR A 645 -7.27 -10.55 -8.08
N MET A 646 -6.17 -11.23 -8.40
CA MET A 646 -5.02 -11.41 -7.51
C MET A 646 -3.82 -10.55 -7.87
N LEU A 647 -3.74 -10.03 -9.11
CA LEU A 647 -2.63 -9.19 -9.54
C LEU A 647 -2.87 -7.73 -9.15
N PRO A 648 -2.03 -7.15 -8.27
CA PRO A 648 -2.14 -5.76 -7.84
C PRO A 648 -2.15 -4.76 -8.97
N ARG A 649 -1.16 -4.85 -9.88
CA ARG A 649 -1.04 -3.92 -11.00
C ARG A 649 -2.25 -3.98 -11.91
N ARG A 650 -2.70 -5.18 -12.29
CA ARG A 650 -3.89 -5.35 -13.13
C ARG A 650 -5.10 -4.67 -12.50
N THR A 651 -5.29 -4.82 -11.19
CA THR A 651 -6.43 -4.22 -10.49
C THR A 651 -6.33 -2.70 -10.41
N GLN A 652 -5.15 -2.18 -10.07
CA GLN A 652 -4.89 -0.73 -10.11
C GLN A 652 -5.15 -0.15 -11.51
N ASP A 653 -4.62 -0.80 -12.55
CA ASP A 653 -4.76 -0.35 -13.95
C ASP A 653 -6.24 -0.40 -14.39
N GLU A 654 -7.00 -1.45 -14.08
CA GLU A 654 -8.43 -1.54 -14.44
C GLU A 654 -9.28 -0.49 -13.72
N ILE A 655 -9.04 -0.24 -12.42
CA ILE A 655 -9.73 0.83 -11.69
C ILE A 655 -9.38 2.18 -12.33
N ALA A 656 -8.09 2.47 -12.57
CA ALA A 656 -7.65 3.71 -13.20
C ALA A 656 -8.30 3.92 -14.59
N LYS A 657 -8.42 2.87 -15.40
CA LYS A 657 -9.12 2.92 -16.70
C LYS A 657 -10.60 3.26 -16.55
N ILE A 658 -11.29 2.71 -15.53
CA ILE A 658 -12.69 3.06 -15.25
C ILE A 658 -12.80 4.54 -14.91
N LEU A 659 -11.94 5.06 -14.04
CA LEU A 659 -11.96 6.47 -13.62
C LEU A 659 -11.73 7.41 -14.82
N LEU A 660 -10.74 7.14 -15.67
CA LEU A 660 -10.51 7.94 -16.89
C LEU A 660 -11.72 7.91 -17.85
N LYS A 661 -12.37 6.74 -18.00
CA LYS A 661 -13.57 6.61 -18.85
C LYS A 661 -14.78 7.36 -18.30
N GLN A 662 -14.82 7.61 -16.99
CA GLN A 662 -15.83 8.45 -16.34
C GLN A 662 -15.49 9.96 -16.44
N GLY A 663 -14.36 10.32 -17.09
CA GLY A 663 -13.94 11.71 -17.27
C GLY A 663 -13.06 12.25 -16.16
N GLU A 664 -12.55 11.40 -15.26
CA GLU A 664 -11.80 11.84 -14.09
C GLU A 664 -10.31 12.04 -14.38
N PHE A 665 -9.69 12.96 -13.65
CA PHE A 665 -8.24 13.23 -13.73
C PHE A 665 -7.47 12.29 -12.79
N LEU A 666 -6.35 11.75 -13.26
CA LEU A 666 -5.48 10.90 -12.46
C LEU A 666 -4.11 11.54 -12.26
N TRP A 667 -3.70 11.64 -11.00
CA TRP A 667 -2.38 12.07 -10.59
C TRP A 667 -1.53 10.86 -10.21
N VAL A 668 -0.54 10.54 -11.03
CA VAL A 668 0.30 9.35 -10.87
C VAL A 668 1.64 9.75 -10.27
N ILE A 669 1.97 9.22 -9.10
CA ILE A 669 3.28 9.37 -8.45
C ILE A 669 4.01 8.04 -8.59
N ARG A 670 5.18 8.06 -9.23
CA ARG A 670 6.02 6.87 -9.41
C ARG A 670 7.37 7.08 -8.76
N THR A 671 7.78 6.19 -7.87
CA THR A 671 9.14 6.14 -7.31
C THR A 671 9.81 4.83 -7.72
N ASN A 672 11.14 4.83 -7.90
CA ASN A 672 11.88 3.62 -8.24
C ASN A 672 13.14 3.52 -7.37
N GLN A 673 13.06 2.90 -6.19
CA GLN A 673 14.20 2.73 -5.27
C GLN A 673 14.94 4.05 -5.00
N VAL A 674 14.30 4.91 -4.20
CA VAL A 674 14.69 6.30 -3.95
C VAL A 674 15.36 6.44 -2.58
N GLY A 675 16.36 7.30 -2.49
CA GLY A 675 17.18 7.49 -1.29
C GLY A 675 18.64 7.50 -1.69
N GLY A 676 19.47 6.76 -0.95
CA GLY A 676 20.79 6.36 -1.43
C GLY A 676 20.74 5.28 -2.52
N PHE A 677 21.92 4.79 -2.94
CA PHE A 677 22.07 3.89 -4.07
C PHE A 677 22.75 2.56 -3.66
N ASP A 678 22.04 1.43 -3.78
CA ASP A 678 22.64 0.08 -3.61
C ASP A 678 22.81 -0.60 -4.98
N PRO A 679 24.02 -0.74 -5.54
CA PRO A 679 24.23 -1.29 -6.88
C PRO A 679 23.81 -2.77 -7.06
N ASP A 680 23.55 -3.51 -5.98
CA ASP A 680 23.23 -4.94 -6.05
C ASP A 680 21.72 -5.24 -6.12
N ILE A 681 20.87 -4.22 -6.09
CA ILE A 681 19.42 -4.34 -6.31
C ILE A 681 18.96 -3.53 -7.52
N GLU A 682 17.84 -3.93 -8.12
CA GLU A 682 17.20 -3.19 -9.22
C GLU A 682 15.68 -3.16 -9.05
N PRO A 683 14.97 -2.09 -9.46
CA PRO A 683 13.53 -2.06 -9.35
C PRO A 683 12.88 -2.91 -10.46
N ILE A 684 11.95 -3.80 -10.09
CA ILE A 684 11.20 -4.63 -11.04
C ILE A 684 9.72 -4.24 -11.05
N ALA A 685 9.15 -4.05 -12.24
CA ALA A 685 7.72 -3.76 -12.38
C ALA A 685 6.85 -4.92 -11.86
N PRO A 686 5.71 -4.64 -11.20
CA PRO A 686 4.72 -5.66 -10.88
C PRO A 686 4.10 -6.25 -12.16
N THR A 687 3.70 -7.52 -12.09
CA THR A 687 3.07 -8.23 -13.21
C THR A 687 1.64 -7.71 -13.43
N GLY A 688 1.32 -7.31 -14.67
CA GLY A 688 0.07 -6.61 -15.00
C GLY A 688 -0.81 -7.23 -16.09
N ILE A 689 -0.65 -8.53 -16.40
CA ILE A 689 -1.22 -9.18 -17.61
C ILE A 689 -2.68 -8.81 -17.89
#